data_AF-A0A402C7F6-F1
#
_entry.id   AF-A0A402C7F6-F1
#
_cell.length_a   1.000
_cell.length_b   1.000
_cell.length_c   1.000
_cell.angle_alpha   90.00
_cell.angle_beta   90.00
_cell.angle_gamma   90.00
#
_symmetry.space_group_name_H-M   'P 1'
#
loop_
_entity.id
_entity.type
_entity.pdbx_description
1 polymer ?
#
loop_
_entity_poly.entity_id
_entity_poly.type
_entity_poly.pdbx_seq_one_letter_code
_entity_poly.pdbx_strand_id
1 'polypeptide(L)'
;MTHRQILEALTGLLAALFTALLSSTIVATALPTIIGDLKGTQTAYAWVITSALLANAASTPIWGKLSDLFNKKVLVQSAIVIFVIGSVVAGFAHNVPILLTARVIQGIGMGGLTALVVAIIGTIVSPRERGRYSGYMGAVMAVSMSGGPILGGVIVDSPLGWRWCFFVCVPLAVIALFLLQRTLHLATEKKDDVSIDWLGALLLTAGVSILLIWVSFAGKAGYYEWFSRETALYVGSGVLLLAATILVEARAKSPIIPLTIVTEKTTGLAIIASIAVGVGMFGSTTFLGQYFQTSRGYTPTMAGVLTIPMVAGMLIGTVGSGQLITRFGKWKPFVVGGAVLMIVGFGLLGTIDHETNLTLVGTYIAIIGLGMGMLMQNLVLAVQNTVSVQNIGAASSSVAFFRTFGGAIGVSVLGSVLATRVADLSAEGFAKLGIPTGSSSGGGSLDLKSMPAPVQGVIRAAYGDATGRIFLIAAVVAVITLIAVILIPNRPLRRTIDLSSEQEPVQEPEYAPVPDYALESDTAPIPSSDVRSGRHEAPADQHQPFAGLSADARDRLLSMLLPQPERTLEAIDEAEKIRDEVNRLRNDLNAKLVEFDEVWDRLRELGLSEDQVAGVLGGGHVTDTGNGALIR
;
A
#
# COMPACT_ATOMS: atom_id res chain seq x y z
N MET A 1 -1.76 17.38 19.74
CA MET A 1 -3.00 16.62 20.05
C MET A 1 -2.66 15.54 21.08
N THR A 2 -3.53 15.27 22.04
CA THR A 2 -3.35 14.17 23.03
C THR A 2 -3.58 12.81 22.38
N HIS A 3 -3.11 11.71 22.98
CA HIS A 3 -3.31 10.35 22.46
C HIS A 3 -4.79 10.03 22.18
N ARG A 4 -5.69 10.48 23.08
CA ARG A 4 -7.14 10.35 22.90
C ARG A 4 -7.65 11.12 21.67
N GLN A 5 -7.21 12.37 21.49
CA GLN A 5 -7.58 13.18 20.31
C GLN A 5 -7.04 12.56 19.00
N ILE A 6 -5.86 11.95 19.04
CA ILE A 6 -5.30 11.23 17.88
C ILE A 6 -6.18 10.03 17.53
N LEU A 7 -6.59 9.22 18.52
CA LEU A 7 -7.48 8.09 18.28
C LEU A 7 -8.86 8.54 17.75
N GLU A 8 -9.42 9.62 18.28
CA GLU A 8 -10.69 10.19 17.82
C GLU A 8 -10.61 10.78 16.39
N ALA A 9 -9.46 11.34 15.99
CA ALA A 9 -9.22 11.74 14.61
C ALA A 9 -9.02 10.51 13.70
N LEU A 10 -8.31 9.50 14.20
CA LEU A 10 -8.02 8.27 13.50
C LEU A 10 -9.30 7.50 13.13
N THR A 11 -10.28 7.42 14.03
CA THR A 11 -11.56 6.75 13.73
C THR A 11 -12.27 7.41 12.55
N GLY A 12 -12.29 8.74 12.47
CA GLY A 12 -12.83 9.48 11.33
C GLY A 12 -12.06 9.20 10.02
N LEU A 13 -10.72 9.19 10.09
CA LEU A 13 -9.85 8.91 8.93
C LEU A 13 -10.03 7.48 8.42
N LEU A 14 -10.06 6.51 9.35
CA LEU A 14 -10.25 5.10 9.05
C LEU A 14 -11.67 4.81 8.55
N ALA A 15 -12.69 5.50 9.07
CA ALA A 15 -14.06 5.39 8.55
C ALA A 15 -14.15 5.92 7.11
N ALA A 16 -13.48 7.03 6.79
CA ALA A 16 -13.43 7.55 5.43
C ALA A 16 -12.70 6.58 4.47
N LEU A 17 -11.55 6.05 4.90
CA LEU A 17 -10.80 5.03 4.14
C LEU A 17 -11.63 3.75 3.94
N PHE A 18 -12.27 3.26 5.00
CA PHE A 18 -13.17 2.11 4.96
C PHE A 18 -14.26 2.31 3.92
N THR A 19 -14.92 3.48 3.95
CA THR A 19 -16.00 3.81 3.02
C THR A 19 -15.54 3.83 1.56
N ALA A 20 -14.36 4.41 1.29
CA ALA A 20 -13.78 4.45 -0.05
C ALA A 20 -13.50 3.04 -0.61
N LEU A 21 -12.82 2.20 0.19
CA LEU A 21 -12.45 0.85 -0.22
C LEU A 21 -13.65 -0.07 -0.34
N LEU A 22 -14.57 0.00 0.62
CA LEU A 22 -15.81 -0.76 0.64
C LEU A 22 -16.63 -0.48 -0.63
N SER A 23 -16.76 0.79 -1.02
CA SER A 23 -17.51 1.20 -2.22
C SER A 23 -17.03 0.51 -3.49
N SER A 24 -15.71 0.41 -3.70
CA SER A 24 -15.16 -0.26 -4.89
C SER A 24 -15.57 -1.74 -4.94
N THR A 25 -15.51 -2.41 -3.79
CA THR A 25 -15.78 -3.85 -3.67
C THR A 25 -17.28 -4.21 -3.72
N ILE A 26 -18.14 -3.37 -3.14
CA ILE A 26 -19.60 -3.53 -3.23
C ILE A 26 -20.02 -3.45 -4.70
N VAL A 27 -19.54 -2.42 -5.43
CA VAL A 27 -19.93 -2.19 -6.82
C VAL A 27 -19.48 -3.34 -7.71
N ALA A 28 -18.29 -3.90 -7.49
CA ALA A 28 -17.81 -5.06 -8.25
C ALA A 28 -18.75 -6.26 -8.15
N THR A 29 -19.38 -6.48 -6.99
CA THR A 29 -20.31 -7.61 -6.78
C THR A 29 -21.71 -7.32 -7.33
N ALA A 30 -22.15 -6.06 -7.26
CA ALA A 30 -23.43 -5.64 -7.83
C ALA A 30 -23.39 -5.50 -9.36
N LEU A 31 -22.19 -5.47 -9.96
CA LEU A 31 -21.99 -5.03 -11.33
C LEU A 31 -22.78 -5.80 -12.39
N PRO A 32 -22.89 -7.16 -12.34
CA PRO A 32 -23.70 -7.89 -13.30
C PRO A 32 -25.17 -7.42 -13.30
N THR A 33 -25.74 -7.20 -12.11
CA THR A 33 -27.11 -6.68 -11.95
C THR A 33 -27.23 -5.24 -12.43
N ILE A 34 -26.28 -4.36 -12.09
CA ILE A 34 -26.28 -2.95 -12.52
C ILE A 34 -26.30 -2.84 -14.04
N ILE A 35 -25.41 -3.56 -14.71
CA ILE A 35 -25.28 -3.49 -16.17
C ILE A 35 -26.49 -4.15 -16.85
N GLY A 36 -27.02 -5.24 -16.30
CA GLY A 36 -28.26 -5.84 -16.78
C GLY A 36 -29.45 -4.87 -16.72
N ASP A 37 -29.66 -4.22 -15.57
CA ASP A 37 -30.78 -3.26 -15.37
C ASP A 37 -30.65 -2.01 -16.26
N LEU A 38 -29.42 -1.52 -16.46
CA LEU A 38 -29.13 -0.39 -17.35
C LEU A 38 -29.03 -0.78 -18.83
N LYS A 39 -29.28 -2.05 -19.18
CA LYS A 39 -29.14 -2.61 -20.54
C LYS A 39 -27.78 -2.30 -21.18
N GLY A 40 -26.74 -2.30 -20.35
CA GLY A 40 -25.38 -1.99 -20.75
C GLY A 40 -24.67 -3.18 -21.38
N THR A 41 -23.53 -2.89 -22.00
CA THR A 41 -22.72 -3.88 -22.74
C THR A 41 -21.61 -4.49 -21.89
N GLN A 42 -21.00 -5.60 -22.34
CA GLN A 42 -19.76 -6.11 -21.72
C GLN A 42 -18.65 -5.06 -21.69
N THR A 43 -18.60 -4.19 -22.70
CA THR A 43 -17.72 -3.03 -22.71
C THR A 43 -18.05 -2.07 -21.57
N ALA A 44 -19.34 -1.75 -21.35
CA ALA A 44 -19.77 -0.92 -20.23
C ALA A 44 -19.39 -1.54 -18.87
N TYR A 45 -19.52 -2.86 -18.73
CA TYR A 45 -19.12 -3.60 -17.53
C TYR A 45 -17.65 -3.32 -17.15
N ALA A 46 -16.72 -3.55 -18.08
CA ALA A 46 -15.30 -3.29 -17.83
C ALA A 46 -15.04 -1.80 -17.51
N TRP A 47 -15.76 -0.90 -18.17
CA TRP A 47 -15.59 0.55 -17.97
C TRP A 47 -16.06 1.07 -16.62
N VAL A 48 -17.10 0.51 -16.01
CA VAL A 48 -17.56 0.95 -14.67
C VAL A 48 -16.50 0.74 -13.59
N ILE A 49 -15.72 -0.33 -13.69
CA ILE A 49 -14.57 -0.59 -12.81
C ILE A 49 -13.38 0.28 -13.23
N THR A 50 -13.02 0.22 -14.52
CA THR A 50 -11.81 0.87 -15.04
C THR A 50 -11.86 2.39 -14.88
N SER A 51 -13.00 3.04 -15.09
CA SER A 51 -13.12 4.51 -14.96
C SER A 51 -12.85 4.98 -13.54
N ALA A 52 -13.35 4.26 -12.53
CA ALA A 52 -13.09 4.56 -11.14
C ALA A 52 -11.65 4.26 -10.72
N LEU A 53 -11.08 3.13 -11.18
CA LEU A 53 -9.67 2.81 -10.93
C LEU A 53 -8.73 3.83 -11.57
N LEU A 54 -9.06 4.27 -12.78
CA LEU A 54 -8.31 5.28 -13.51
C LEU A 54 -8.37 6.62 -12.79
N ALA A 55 -9.58 7.10 -12.46
CA ALA A 55 -9.75 8.35 -11.73
C ALA A 55 -9.07 8.31 -10.35
N ASN A 56 -9.11 7.17 -9.66
CA ASN A 56 -8.41 6.95 -8.41
C ASN A 56 -6.89 7.04 -8.60
N ALA A 57 -6.32 6.26 -9.52
CA ALA A 57 -4.89 6.25 -9.80
C ALA A 57 -4.39 7.64 -10.24
N ALA A 58 -5.07 8.28 -11.19
CA ALA A 58 -4.77 9.60 -11.72
C ALA A 58 -4.79 10.71 -10.66
N SER A 59 -5.77 10.69 -9.75
CA SER A 59 -5.93 11.77 -8.77
C SER A 59 -5.06 11.59 -7.52
N THR A 60 -4.67 10.35 -7.17
CA THR A 60 -3.90 10.05 -5.95
C THR A 60 -2.62 10.91 -5.79
N PRO A 61 -1.75 11.04 -6.80
CA PRO A 61 -0.54 11.86 -6.66
C PRO A 61 -0.84 13.36 -6.49
N ILE A 62 -1.89 13.84 -7.18
CA ILE A 62 -2.35 15.24 -7.10
C ILE A 62 -2.79 15.56 -5.67
N TRP A 63 -3.59 14.67 -5.07
CA TRP A 63 -4.01 14.81 -3.66
C TRP A 63 -2.85 14.76 -2.68
N GLY A 64 -1.87 13.89 -2.92
CA GLY A 64 -0.65 13.83 -2.11
C GLY A 64 0.09 15.18 -2.07
N LYS A 65 0.32 15.78 -3.24
CA LYS A 65 0.99 17.11 -3.33
C LYS A 65 0.13 18.24 -2.79
N LEU A 66 -1.18 18.22 -3.03
CA LEU A 66 -2.11 19.18 -2.40
C LEU A 66 -1.98 19.15 -0.88
N SER A 67 -1.78 17.97 -0.30
CA SER A 67 -1.64 17.76 1.16
C SER A 67 -0.43 18.46 1.77
N ASP A 68 0.60 18.76 0.97
CA ASP A 68 1.80 19.45 1.42
C ASP A 68 1.62 20.98 1.46
N LEU A 69 0.73 21.54 0.62
CA LEU A 69 0.47 22.99 0.54
C LEU A 69 -0.72 23.45 1.38
N PHE A 70 -1.80 22.68 1.32
CA PHE A 70 -3.09 23.10 1.85
C PHE A 70 -3.35 22.42 3.19
N ASN A 71 -4.30 22.99 3.93
CA ASN A 71 -4.74 22.39 5.17
C ASN A 71 -5.30 20.98 4.90
N LYS A 72 -4.62 19.95 5.42
CA LYS A 72 -4.98 18.54 5.22
C LYS A 72 -6.39 18.22 5.71
N LYS A 73 -6.93 18.94 6.71
CA LYS A 73 -8.32 18.81 7.17
C LYS A 73 -9.30 19.17 6.05
N VAL A 74 -9.10 20.33 5.42
CA VAL A 74 -9.98 20.81 4.35
C VAL A 74 -9.91 19.88 3.14
N LEU A 75 -8.71 19.38 2.81
CA LEU A 75 -8.54 18.45 1.71
C LEU A 75 -9.23 17.11 1.95
N VAL A 76 -9.09 16.51 3.15
CA VAL A 76 -9.75 15.22 3.40
C VAL A 76 -11.26 15.39 3.38
N GLN A 77 -11.77 16.51 3.89
CA GLN A 77 -13.20 16.82 3.84
C GLN A 77 -13.70 17.05 2.41
N SER A 78 -12.93 17.75 1.56
CA SER A 78 -13.30 17.94 0.16
C SER A 78 -13.28 16.61 -0.61
N ALA A 79 -12.30 15.74 -0.35
CA ALA A 79 -12.27 14.40 -0.93
C ALA A 79 -13.49 13.55 -0.52
N ILE A 80 -13.93 13.63 0.75
CA ILE A 80 -15.18 12.99 1.21
C ILE A 80 -16.39 13.56 0.47
N VAL A 81 -16.50 14.88 0.35
CA VAL A 81 -17.62 15.53 -0.34
C VAL A 81 -17.68 15.12 -1.81
N ILE A 82 -16.54 15.13 -2.52
CA ILE A 82 -16.46 14.67 -3.92
C ILE A 82 -16.90 13.20 -4.02
N PHE A 83 -16.44 12.34 -3.11
CA PHE A 83 -16.84 10.94 -3.06
C PHE A 83 -18.36 10.78 -2.83
N VAL A 84 -18.95 11.56 -1.91
CA VAL A 84 -20.39 11.56 -1.64
C VAL A 84 -21.18 11.99 -2.86
N ILE A 85 -20.77 13.07 -3.54
CA ILE A 85 -21.42 13.53 -4.77
C ILE A 85 -21.41 12.42 -5.82
N GLY A 86 -20.24 11.80 -6.07
CA GLY A 86 -20.14 10.68 -7.00
C GLY A 86 -21.05 9.50 -6.61
N SER A 87 -21.13 9.18 -5.32
CA SER A 87 -21.99 8.11 -4.80
C SER A 87 -23.48 8.41 -5.00
N VAL A 88 -23.92 9.64 -4.71
CA VAL A 88 -25.31 10.06 -4.89
C VAL A 88 -25.69 10.06 -6.37
N VAL A 89 -24.84 10.60 -7.25
CA VAL A 89 -25.10 10.61 -8.71
C VAL A 89 -25.16 9.18 -9.25
N ALA A 90 -24.31 8.26 -8.77
CA ALA A 90 -24.33 6.86 -9.17
C ALA A 90 -25.62 6.14 -8.72
N GLY A 91 -26.09 6.40 -7.50
CA GLY A 91 -27.35 5.85 -6.99
C GLY A 91 -28.59 6.31 -7.77
N PHE A 92 -28.53 7.51 -8.36
CA PHE A 92 -29.57 8.03 -9.27
C PHE A 92 -29.28 7.79 -10.76
N ALA A 93 -28.30 6.96 -11.12
CA ALA A 93 -27.97 6.73 -12.52
C ALA A 93 -29.08 5.93 -13.24
N HIS A 94 -29.58 6.46 -14.36
CA HIS A 94 -30.62 5.83 -15.19
C HIS A 94 -30.07 5.23 -16.48
N ASN A 95 -28.79 5.46 -16.78
CA ASN A 95 -28.11 4.93 -17.94
C ASN A 95 -26.61 4.78 -17.65
N VAL A 96 -25.94 3.99 -18.48
CA VAL A 96 -24.50 3.70 -18.35
C VAL A 96 -23.64 4.98 -18.38
N PRO A 97 -23.83 5.96 -19.29
CA PRO A 97 -22.99 7.16 -19.31
C PRO A 97 -23.00 7.96 -18.00
N ILE A 98 -24.17 8.17 -17.39
CA ILE A 98 -24.27 8.87 -16.10
C ILE A 98 -23.54 8.08 -15.00
N LEU A 99 -23.69 6.75 -15.00
CA LEU A 99 -22.98 5.88 -14.06
C LEU A 99 -21.45 6.01 -14.23
N LEU A 100 -20.95 6.00 -15.46
CA LEU A 100 -19.51 6.16 -15.73
C LEU A 100 -18.98 7.51 -15.22
N THR A 101 -19.70 8.61 -15.49
CA THR A 101 -19.34 9.94 -14.98
C THR A 101 -19.32 9.96 -13.45
N ALA A 102 -20.33 9.37 -12.81
CA ALA A 102 -20.40 9.27 -11.36
C ALA A 102 -19.21 8.48 -10.78
N ARG A 103 -18.80 7.40 -11.47
CA ARG A 103 -17.64 6.57 -11.10
C ARG A 103 -16.31 7.31 -11.24
N VAL A 104 -16.17 8.19 -12.23
CA VAL A 104 -15.01 9.08 -12.34
C VAL A 104 -14.96 10.05 -11.16
N ILE A 105 -16.07 10.73 -10.86
CA ILE A 105 -16.16 11.66 -9.70
C ILE A 105 -15.83 10.92 -8.39
N GLN A 106 -16.43 9.74 -8.20
CA GLN A 106 -16.18 8.92 -7.03
C GLN A 106 -14.72 8.46 -6.95
N GLY A 107 -14.11 8.08 -8.08
CA GLY A 107 -12.69 7.72 -8.18
C GLY A 107 -11.76 8.85 -7.76
N ILE A 108 -12.05 10.10 -8.16
CA ILE A 108 -11.29 11.28 -7.72
C ILE A 108 -11.34 11.42 -6.18
N GLY A 109 -12.51 11.23 -5.58
CA GLY A 109 -12.68 11.22 -4.13
C GLY A 109 -11.91 10.07 -3.47
N MET A 110 -11.99 8.85 -4.00
CA MET A 110 -11.27 7.67 -3.49
C MET A 110 -9.74 7.87 -3.50
N GLY A 111 -9.19 8.47 -4.56
CA GLY A 111 -7.76 8.80 -4.64
C GLY A 111 -7.34 9.81 -3.57
N GLY A 112 -8.20 10.78 -3.28
CA GLY A 112 -7.98 11.74 -2.19
C GLY A 112 -7.99 11.07 -0.83
N LEU A 113 -8.98 10.22 -0.56
CA LEU A 113 -9.08 9.55 0.74
C LEU A 113 -7.91 8.60 1.00
N THR A 114 -7.48 7.85 -0.02
CA THR A 114 -6.34 6.93 0.11
C THR A 114 -5.02 7.68 0.33
N ALA A 115 -4.77 8.78 -0.38
CA ALA A 115 -3.56 9.59 -0.21
C ALA A 115 -3.56 10.38 1.12
N LEU A 116 -4.64 11.09 1.40
CA LEU A 116 -4.71 12.05 2.51
C LEU A 116 -4.76 11.37 3.88
N VAL A 117 -5.37 10.19 3.99
CA VAL A 117 -5.37 9.43 5.26
C VAL A 117 -3.95 9.06 5.66
N VAL A 118 -3.14 8.54 4.72
CA VAL A 118 -1.72 8.21 4.97
C VAL A 118 -0.95 9.47 5.34
N ALA A 119 -1.14 10.56 4.60
CA ALA A 119 -0.46 11.84 4.84
C ALA A 119 -0.79 12.42 6.22
N ILE A 120 -2.07 12.45 6.61
CA ILE A 120 -2.52 12.99 7.90
C ILE A 120 -1.97 12.14 9.05
N ILE A 121 -2.05 10.81 8.96
CA ILE A 121 -1.47 9.91 9.97
C ILE A 121 0.03 10.19 10.12
N GLY A 122 0.75 10.38 9.01
CA GLY A 122 2.17 10.76 9.03
C GLY A 122 2.45 12.06 9.81
N THR A 123 1.51 13.01 9.83
CA THR A 123 1.66 14.29 10.55
C THR A 123 1.23 14.25 12.02
N ILE A 124 0.22 13.46 12.39
CA ILE A 124 -0.32 13.44 13.76
C ILE A 124 0.26 12.32 14.63
N VAL A 125 0.87 11.31 14.01
CA VAL A 125 1.43 10.12 14.69
C VAL A 125 2.95 10.16 14.69
N SER A 126 3.53 9.96 15.88
CA SER A 126 4.98 9.86 16.06
C SER A 126 5.56 8.68 15.26
N PRO A 127 6.77 8.80 14.67
CA PRO A 127 7.37 7.72 13.88
C PRO A 127 7.41 6.35 14.58
N ARG A 128 7.62 6.35 15.90
CA ARG A 128 7.69 5.12 16.72
C ARG A 128 6.38 4.36 16.78
N GLU A 129 5.24 5.06 16.69
CA GLU A 129 3.93 4.43 16.79
C GLU A 129 3.33 4.09 15.42
N ARG A 130 3.89 4.61 14.32
CA ARG A 130 3.34 4.45 12.95
C ARG A 130 3.05 3.00 12.59
N GLY A 131 3.89 2.04 13.02
CA GLY A 131 3.65 0.61 12.78
C GLY A 131 2.30 0.12 13.33
N ARG A 132 1.91 0.55 14.52
CA ARG A 132 0.61 0.21 15.14
C ARG A 132 -0.55 0.81 14.33
N TYR A 133 -0.43 2.06 13.93
CA TYR A 133 -1.47 2.77 13.17
C TYR A 133 -1.61 2.25 11.73
N SER A 134 -0.50 1.90 11.08
CA SER A 134 -0.51 1.16 9.81
C SER A 134 -1.18 -0.20 9.94
N GLY A 135 -1.07 -0.87 11.10
CA GLY A 135 -1.85 -2.06 11.43
C GLY A 135 -3.36 -1.83 11.39
N TYR A 136 -3.85 -0.72 11.96
CA TYR A 136 -5.28 -0.36 11.89
C TYR A 136 -5.74 -0.08 10.46
N MET A 137 -4.92 0.60 9.65
CA MET A 137 -5.21 0.78 8.23
C MET A 137 -5.31 -0.55 7.50
N GLY A 138 -4.34 -1.46 7.72
CA GLY A 138 -4.35 -2.80 7.14
C GLY A 138 -5.59 -3.60 7.53
N ALA A 139 -6.03 -3.50 8.79
CA ALA A 139 -7.26 -4.14 9.27
C ALA A 139 -8.51 -3.58 8.56
N VAL A 140 -8.59 -2.25 8.42
CA VAL A 140 -9.68 -1.61 7.67
C VAL A 140 -9.70 -2.06 6.21
N MET A 141 -8.54 -2.10 5.55
CA MET A 141 -8.43 -2.60 4.18
C MET A 141 -8.90 -4.05 4.09
N ALA A 142 -8.47 -4.91 5.01
CA ALA A 142 -8.88 -6.32 5.07
C ALA A 142 -10.40 -6.48 5.23
N VAL A 143 -11.00 -5.74 6.17
CA VAL A 143 -12.45 -5.77 6.43
C VAL A 143 -13.25 -5.19 5.27
N SER A 144 -12.78 -4.12 4.64
CA SER A 144 -13.42 -3.58 3.42
C SER A 144 -13.38 -4.60 2.28
N MET A 145 -12.23 -5.24 2.04
CA MET A 145 -12.07 -6.20 0.96
C MET A 145 -12.88 -7.48 1.16
N SER A 146 -13.02 -7.95 2.41
CA SER A 146 -13.81 -9.13 2.75
C SER A 146 -15.31 -8.85 2.83
N GLY A 147 -15.68 -7.74 3.45
CA GLY A 147 -17.07 -7.35 3.71
C GLY A 147 -17.77 -6.82 2.46
N GLY A 148 -17.02 -6.22 1.53
CA GLY A 148 -17.56 -5.62 0.32
C GLY A 148 -18.46 -6.55 -0.51
N PRO A 149 -17.97 -7.74 -0.93
CA PRO A 149 -18.78 -8.66 -1.72
C PRO A 149 -20.02 -9.18 -0.98
N ILE A 150 -19.89 -9.48 0.31
CA ILE A 150 -21.01 -9.97 1.12
C ILE A 150 -22.08 -8.89 1.27
N LEU A 151 -21.67 -7.68 1.70
CA LEU A 151 -22.57 -6.56 1.90
C LEU A 151 -23.22 -6.11 0.59
N GLY A 152 -22.45 -6.04 -0.50
CA GLY A 152 -22.97 -5.70 -1.82
C GLY A 152 -23.98 -6.73 -2.32
N GLY A 153 -23.68 -8.02 -2.17
CA GLY A 153 -24.60 -9.09 -2.54
C GLY A 153 -25.94 -9.01 -1.79
N VAL A 154 -25.89 -8.85 -0.46
CA VAL A 154 -27.09 -8.72 0.39
C VAL A 154 -27.92 -7.49 0.03
N ILE A 155 -27.26 -6.35 -0.23
CA ILE A 155 -27.97 -5.12 -0.62
C ILE A 155 -28.69 -5.31 -1.96
N VAL A 156 -28.03 -5.92 -2.94
CA VAL A 156 -28.61 -6.13 -4.28
C VAL A 156 -29.79 -7.10 -4.24
N ASP A 157 -29.68 -8.17 -3.44
CA ASP A 157 -30.75 -9.17 -3.30
C ASP A 157 -31.92 -8.68 -2.43
N SER A 158 -31.71 -7.62 -1.63
CA SER A 158 -32.77 -7.01 -0.83
C SER A 158 -33.75 -6.19 -1.69
N PRO A 159 -34.96 -5.87 -1.18
CA PRO A 159 -35.92 -5.00 -1.87
C PRO A 159 -35.39 -3.59 -2.18
N LEU A 160 -34.26 -3.20 -1.58
CA LEU A 160 -33.60 -1.93 -1.82
C LEU A 160 -32.99 -1.86 -3.24
N GLY A 161 -32.54 -2.99 -3.77
CA GLY A 161 -31.92 -3.10 -5.08
C GLY A 161 -30.51 -2.50 -5.18
N TRP A 162 -29.91 -2.60 -6.38
CA TRP A 162 -28.50 -2.26 -6.60
C TRP A 162 -28.16 -0.78 -6.35
N ARG A 163 -29.12 0.15 -6.46
CA ARG A 163 -28.87 1.58 -6.24
C ARG A 163 -28.35 1.89 -4.84
N TRP A 164 -28.79 1.11 -3.85
CA TRP A 164 -28.34 1.25 -2.47
C TRP A 164 -26.90 0.83 -2.23
N CYS A 165 -26.27 0.12 -3.17
CA CYS A 165 -24.82 -0.12 -3.15
C CYS A 165 -24.01 1.17 -3.17
N PHE A 166 -24.57 2.23 -3.78
CA PHE A 166 -23.96 3.56 -3.78
C PHE A 166 -24.42 4.38 -2.58
N PHE A 167 -25.72 4.34 -2.24
CA PHE A 167 -26.26 5.11 -1.13
C PHE A 167 -25.74 4.66 0.24
N VAL A 168 -25.44 3.38 0.46
CA VAL A 168 -24.91 2.88 1.76
C VAL A 168 -23.58 3.53 2.14
N CYS A 169 -22.79 3.94 1.15
CA CYS A 169 -21.51 4.60 1.39
C CYS A 169 -21.69 6.07 1.80
N VAL A 170 -22.81 6.71 1.45
CA VAL A 170 -23.09 8.11 1.77
C VAL A 170 -23.20 8.38 3.28
N PRO A 171 -24.04 7.69 4.07
CA PRO A 171 -24.12 7.95 5.51
C PRO A 171 -22.80 7.64 6.21
N LEU A 172 -22.07 6.60 5.80
CA LEU A 172 -20.75 6.28 6.34
C LEU A 172 -19.74 7.41 6.09
N ALA A 173 -19.72 7.94 4.86
CA ALA A 173 -18.90 9.09 4.49
C ALA A 173 -19.28 10.37 5.25
N VAL A 174 -20.58 10.64 5.43
CA VAL A 174 -21.07 11.80 6.19
C VAL A 174 -20.74 11.69 7.68
N ILE A 175 -20.84 10.50 8.26
CA ILE A 175 -20.39 10.24 9.64
C ILE A 175 -18.88 10.51 9.75
N ALA A 176 -18.08 9.99 8.82
CA ALA A 176 -16.64 10.25 8.79
C ALA A 176 -16.34 11.76 8.66
N LEU A 177 -17.08 12.47 7.81
CA LEU A 177 -16.97 13.93 7.64
C LEU A 177 -17.25 14.67 8.95
N PHE A 178 -18.34 14.29 9.63
CA PHE A 178 -18.72 14.90 10.91
C PHE A 178 -17.69 14.63 12.00
N LEU A 179 -17.22 13.38 12.11
CA LEU A 179 -16.16 13.02 13.06
C LEU A 179 -14.90 13.85 12.79
N LEU A 180 -14.42 13.89 11.55
CA LEU A 180 -13.23 14.67 11.18
C LEU A 180 -13.43 16.17 11.41
N GLN A 181 -14.62 16.71 11.17
CA GLN A 181 -14.89 18.12 11.45
C GLN A 181 -14.73 18.43 12.94
N ARG A 182 -15.16 17.53 13.83
CA ARG A 182 -15.08 17.71 15.28
C ARG A 182 -13.75 17.31 15.91
N THR A 183 -13.07 16.29 15.40
CA THR A 183 -11.92 15.68 16.09
C THR A 183 -10.59 16.08 15.48
N LEU A 184 -10.53 16.26 14.15
CA LEU A 184 -9.29 16.60 13.47
C LEU A 184 -8.97 18.09 13.64
N HIS A 185 -8.00 18.39 14.49
CA HIS A 185 -7.47 19.73 14.72
C HIS A 185 -5.99 19.74 14.32
N LEU A 186 -5.72 20.25 13.13
CA LEU A 186 -4.36 20.38 12.60
C LEU A 186 -3.93 21.84 12.67
N ALA A 187 -2.79 22.10 13.30
CA ALA A 187 -2.12 23.39 13.19
C ALA A 187 -1.71 23.57 11.72
N THR A 188 -2.10 24.70 11.12
CA THR A 188 -1.76 25.00 9.73
C THR A 188 -0.39 25.65 9.72
N GLU A 189 0.67 24.85 9.64
CA GLU A 189 2.00 25.39 9.35
C GLU A 189 2.21 25.40 7.84
N LYS A 190 2.20 26.61 7.26
CA LYS A 190 2.67 26.80 5.89
C LYS A 190 4.19 26.59 5.91
N LYS A 191 4.66 25.57 5.21
CA LYS A 191 6.09 25.47 4.90
C LYS A 191 6.35 26.37 3.69
N ASP A 192 7.05 27.48 3.92
CA ASP A 192 7.29 28.51 2.89
C ASP A 192 8.25 28.06 1.76
N ASP A 193 8.93 26.91 1.90
CA ASP A 193 9.94 26.42 0.94
C ASP A 193 9.52 25.16 0.14
N VAL A 194 8.22 24.86 0.05
CA VAL A 194 7.74 23.69 -0.72
C VAL A 194 7.36 24.09 -2.14
N SER A 195 8.29 23.91 -3.09
CA SER A 195 8.00 24.02 -4.53
C SER A 195 7.37 22.74 -5.09
N ILE A 196 6.38 22.88 -5.98
CA ILE A 196 5.63 21.75 -6.55
C ILE A 196 5.81 21.67 -8.06
N ASP A 197 6.07 20.45 -8.52
CA ASP A 197 6.05 20.08 -9.92
C ASP A 197 4.61 19.81 -10.42
N TRP A 198 3.85 20.89 -10.59
CA TRP A 198 2.48 20.81 -11.14
C TRP A 198 2.48 20.28 -12.57
N LEU A 199 3.53 20.58 -13.31
CA LEU A 199 3.68 20.22 -14.71
C LEU A 199 3.97 18.71 -14.83
N GLY A 200 4.85 18.16 -14.00
CA GLY A 200 5.08 16.72 -13.87
C GLY A 200 3.82 15.97 -13.48
N ALA A 201 3.06 16.46 -12.48
CA ALA A 201 1.77 15.88 -12.07
C ALA A 201 0.78 15.80 -13.22
N LEU A 202 0.61 16.92 -13.93
CA LEU A 202 -0.35 17.05 -15.03
C LEU A 202 0.05 16.15 -16.21
N LEU A 203 1.32 16.17 -16.60
CA LEU A 203 1.83 15.35 -17.69
C LEU A 203 1.73 13.85 -17.38
N LEU A 204 2.10 13.44 -16.16
CA LEU A 204 2.00 12.05 -15.72
C LEU A 204 0.54 11.58 -15.83
N THR A 205 -0.36 12.36 -15.24
CA THR A 205 -1.78 12.06 -15.18
C THR A 205 -2.40 12.02 -16.59
N ALA A 206 -2.06 12.98 -17.44
CA ALA A 206 -2.55 13.04 -18.82
C ALA A 206 -2.01 11.87 -19.66
N GLY A 207 -0.71 11.57 -19.59
CA GLY A 207 -0.08 10.48 -20.35
C GLY A 207 -0.67 9.11 -19.97
N VAL A 208 -0.76 8.83 -18.67
CA VAL A 208 -1.41 7.64 -18.10
C VAL A 208 -2.87 7.54 -18.54
N SER A 209 -3.62 8.64 -18.47
CA SER A 209 -5.04 8.66 -18.86
C SER A 209 -5.23 8.37 -20.36
N ILE A 210 -4.40 8.95 -21.23
CA ILE A 210 -4.45 8.72 -22.67
C ILE A 210 -4.14 7.26 -23.02
N LEU A 211 -3.09 6.68 -22.44
CA LEU A 211 -2.76 5.27 -22.67
C LEU A 211 -3.85 4.32 -22.16
N LEU A 212 -4.53 4.70 -21.07
CA LEU A 212 -5.68 3.94 -20.58
C LEU A 212 -6.90 4.06 -21.47
N ILE A 213 -7.19 5.26 -21.99
CA ILE A 213 -8.25 5.44 -22.99
C ILE A 213 -7.96 4.59 -24.22
N TRP A 214 -6.70 4.60 -24.69
CA TRP A 214 -6.24 3.77 -25.79
C TRP A 214 -6.56 2.29 -25.60
N VAL A 215 -6.01 1.68 -24.55
CA VAL A 215 -6.17 0.24 -24.32
C VAL A 215 -7.62 -0.16 -24.07
N SER A 216 -8.45 0.80 -23.63
CA SER A 216 -9.85 0.55 -23.33
C SER A 216 -10.77 0.59 -24.55
N PHE A 217 -10.32 1.12 -25.70
CA PHE A 217 -11.08 1.08 -26.96
C PHE A 217 -10.38 0.32 -28.09
N ALA A 218 -9.08 0.05 -27.97
CA ALA A 218 -8.32 -0.72 -28.95
C ALA A 218 -8.93 -2.13 -29.16
N GLY A 219 -9.16 -2.48 -30.42
CA GLY A 219 -9.72 -3.77 -30.83
C GLY A 219 -11.23 -3.91 -30.69
N LYS A 220 -11.95 -2.84 -30.31
CA LYS A 220 -13.41 -2.88 -30.21
C LYS A 220 -14.08 -2.52 -31.54
N ALA A 221 -15.06 -3.31 -31.91
CA ALA A 221 -15.89 -3.06 -33.09
C ALA A 221 -16.54 -1.66 -32.99
N GLY A 222 -16.34 -0.82 -34.02
CA GLY A 222 -16.86 0.55 -34.08
C GLY A 222 -15.97 1.64 -33.48
N TYR A 223 -14.80 1.31 -32.93
CA TYR A 223 -13.81 2.29 -32.45
C TYR A 223 -12.57 2.29 -33.34
N TYR A 224 -11.53 1.55 -32.93
CA TYR A 224 -10.28 1.44 -33.67
C TYR A 224 -9.59 0.11 -33.39
N GLU A 225 -8.83 -0.38 -34.37
CA GLU A 225 -8.06 -1.62 -34.26
C GLU A 225 -6.81 -1.44 -33.39
N TRP A 226 -6.25 -2.57 -32.95
CA TRP A 226 -4.96 -2.60 -32.24
C TRP A 226 -3.81 -2.02 -33.08
N PHE A 227 -3.88 -2.12 -34.41
CA PHE A 227 -2.90 -1.58 -35.34
C PHE A 227 -3.57 -0.58 -36.28
N SER A 228 -3.85 0.63 -35.78
CA SER A 228 -4.51 1.68 -36.55
C SER A 228 -3.83 3.05 -36.37
N ARG A 229 -4.23 4.03 -37.20
CA ARG A 229 -3.73 5.42 -37.09
C ARG A 229 -4.11 6.05 -35.75
N GLU A 230 -5.33 5.77 -35.27
CA GLU A 230 -5.84 6.23 -33.98
C GLU A 230 -5.01 5.64 -32.83
N THR A 231 -4.70 4.34 -32.90
CA THR A 231 -3.78 3.70 -31.95
C THR A 231 -2.41 4.39 -31.97
N ALA A 232 -1.85 4.67 -33.15
CA ALA A 232 -0.58 5.39 -33.23
C ALA A 232 -0.65 6.80 -32.62
N LEU A 233 -1.77 7.52 -32.79
CA LEU A 233 -1.98 8.85 -32.20
C LEU A 233 -2.11 8.80 -30.67
N TYR A 234 -2.94 7.90 -30.14
CA TYR A 234 -3.11 7.80 -28.69
C TYR A 234 -1.85 7.26 -28.00
N VAL A 235 -1.24 6.20 -28.53
CA VAL A 235 0.01 5.66 -27.98
C VAL A 235 1.13 6.68 -28.14
N GLY A 236 1.25 7.31 -29.31
CA GLY A 236 2.25 8.35 -29.56
C GLY A 236 2.13 9.53 -28.60
N SER A 237 0.93 10.11 -28.47
CA SER A 237 0.70 11.22 -27.54
C SER A 237 0.88 10.82 -26.07
N GLY A 238 0.40 9.64 -25.66
CA GLY A 238 0.58 9.13 -24.31
C GLY A 238 2.06 8.92 -23.96
N VAL A 239 2.82 8.27 -24.84
CA VAL A 239 4.27 8.06 -24.67
C VAL A 239 5.02 9.39 -24.68
N LEU A 240 4.66 10.34 -25.56
CA LEU A 240 5.27 11.66 -25.59
C LEU A 240 5.02 12.44 -24.30
N LEU A 241 3.81 12.38 -23.74
CA LEU A 241 3.51 13.01 -22.45
C LEU A 241 4.29 12.37 -21.31
N LEU A 242 4.40 11.05 -21.27
CA LEU A 242 5.23 10.36 -20.27
C LEU A 242 6.72 10.65 -20.44
N ALA A 243 7.22 10.75 -21.67
CA ALA A 243 8.59 11.18 -21.92
C ALA A 243 8.81 12.63 -21.45
N ALA A 244 7.84 13.52 -21.69
CA ALA A 244 7.86 14.87 -21.16
C ALA A 244 7.82 14.89 -19.63
N THR A 245 7.03 14.01 -18.99
CA THR A 245 7.05 13.82 -17.53
C THR A 245 8.45 13.49 -17.04
N ILE A 246 9.16 12.55 -17.68
CA ILE A 246 10.52 12.20 -17.30
C ILE A 246 11.46 13.41 -17.39
N LEU A 247 11.37 14.21 -18.46
CA LEU A 247 12.22 15.40 -18.63
C LEU A 247 11.97 16.47 -17.57
N VAL A 248 10.72 16.60 -17.13
CA VAL A 248 10.29 17.61 -16.15
C VAL A 248 10.63 17.15 -14.74
N GLU A 249 10.29 15.91 -14.39
CA GLU A 249 10.60 15.30 -13.09
C GLU A 249 12.11 15.21 -12.85
N ALA A 250 12.92 15.04 -13.91
CA ALA A 250 14.38 15.06 -13.81
C ALA A 250 14.95 16.43 -13.43
N ARG A 251 14.21 17.51 -13.65
CA ARG A 251 14.61 18.90 -13.35
C ARG A 251 13.88 19.49 -12.14
N ALA A 252 12.84 18.82 -11.65
CA ALA A 252 12.04 19.27 -10.54
C ALA A 252 12.83 19.19 -9.22
N LYS A 253 12.72 20.23 -8.39
CA LYS A 253 13.30 20.23 -7.03
C LYS A 253 12.61 19.20 -6.11
N SER A 254 11.32 18.96 -6.32
CA SER A 254 10.50 18.05 -5.51
C SER A 254 9.65 17.13 -6.40
N PRO A 255 10.27 16.13 -7.07
CA PRO A 255 9.58 15.22 -7.98
C PRO A 255 8.43 14.45 -7.30
N ILE A 256 7.44 14.03 -8.07
CA ILE A 256 6.35 13.14 -7.62
C ILE A 256 6.81 11.69 -7.68
N ILE A 257 7.50 11.35 -8.77
CA ILE A 257 8.09 10.04 -8.98
C ILE A 257 9.59 10.25 -9.19
N PRO A 258 10.41 10.17 -8.13
CA PRO A 258 11.85 10.37 -8.26
C PRO A 258 12.41 9.30 -9.21
N LEU A 259 12.88 9.75 -10.40
CA LEU A 259 13.33 8.83 -11.45
C LEU A 259 14.47 7.92 -10.98
N THR A 260 15.34 8.44 -10.11
CA THR A 260 16.42 7.68 -9.48
C THR A 260 15.90 6.50 -8.65
N ILE A 261 14.70 6.62 -8.07
CA ILE A 261 14.05 5.53 -7.33
C ILE A 261 13.46 4.52 -8.29
N VAL A 262 12.71 4.96 -9.31
CA VAL A 262 12.06 4.02 -10.26
C VAL A 262 13.06 3.28 -11.14
N THR A 263 14.19 3.89 -11.44
CA THR A 263 15.29 3.27 -12.20
C THR A 263 16.19 2.36 -11.35
N GLU A 264 16.07 2.41 -10.01
CA GLU A 264 16.75 1.46 -9.15
C GLU A 264 16.19 0.06 -9.40
N LYS A 265 17.09 -0.91 -9.65
CA LYS A 265 16.75 -2.26 -10.11
C LYS A 265 15.66 -2.93 -9.28
N THR A 266 15.75 -2.88 -7.95
CA THR A 266 14.78 -3.51 -7.04
C THR A 266 13.40 -2.87 -7.21
N THR A 267 13.37 -1.55 -7.22
CA THR A 267 12.14 -0.76 -7.36
C THR A 267 11.49 -0.92 -8.72
N GLY A 268 12.26 -0.80 -9.81
CA GLY A 268 11.75 -0.99 -11.17
C GLY A 268 11.17 -2.40 -11.38
N LEU A 269 11.86 -3.44 -10.92
CA LEU A 269 11.35 -4.81 -10.98
C LEU A 269 10.13 -5.04 -10.09
N ALA A 270 10.10 -4.43 -8.90
CA ALA A 270 8.93 -4.49 -8.02
C ALA A 270 7.71 -3.77 -8.61
N ILE A 271 7.92 -2.67 -9.34
CA ILE A 271 6.88 -1.98 -10.11
C ILE A 271 6.34 -2.88 -11.22
N ILE A 272 7.22 -3.51 -12.03
CA ILE A 272 6.81 -4.45 -13.08
C ILE A 272 6.00 -5.61 -12.50
N ALA A 273 6.50 -6.23 -11.41
CA ALA A 273 5.79 -7.27 -10.69
C ALA A 273 4.42 -6.78 -10.18
N SER A 274 4.37 -5.56 -9.64
CA SER A 274 3.15 -4.99 -9.07
C SER A 274 2.09 -4.64 -10.12
N ILE A 275 2.49 -4.23 -11.33
CA ILE A 275 1.57 -4.05 -12.47
C ILE A 275 0.89 -5.38 -12.79
N ALA A 276 1.66 -6.46 -12.94
CA ALA A 276 1.14 -7.79 -13.25
C ALA A 276 0.25 -8.36 -12.11
N VAL A 277 0.64 -8.13 -10.85
CA VAL A 277 -0.23 -8.44 -9.69
C VAL A 277 -1.52 -7.63 -9.74
N GLY A 278 -1.47 -6.36 -10.14
CA GLY A 278 -2.63 -5.50 -10.34
C GLY A 278 -3.62 -6.08 -11.36
N VAL A 279 -3.12 -6.51 -12.52
CA VAL A 279 -3.91 -7.19 -13.57
C VAL A 279 -4.64 -8.40 -12.98
N GLY A 280 -3.91 -9.25 -12.25
CA GLY A 280 -4.49 -10.41 -11.60
C GLY A 280 -5.54 -10.03 -10.56
N MET A 281 -5.25 -9.09 -9.67
CA MET A 281 -6.11 -8.73 -8.54
C MET A 281 -7.45 -8.14 -8.98
N PHE A 282 -7.41 -7.12 -9.85
CA PHE A 282 -8.63 -6.49 -10.32
C PHE A 282 -9.34 -7.32 -11.39
N GLY A 283 -8.59 -8.07 -12.21
CA GLY A 283 -9.16 -9.02 -13.17
C GLY A 283 -9.92 -10.15 -12.49
N SER A 284 -9.30 -10.84 -11.52
CA SER A 284 -9.93 -11.96 -10.82
C SER A 284 -11.17 -11.53 -10.06
N THR A 285 -11.08 -10.48 -9.24
CA THR A 285 -12.22 -9.98 -8.46
C THR A 285 -13.39 -9.56 -9.34
N THR A 286 -13.12 -8.93 -10.48
CA THR A 286 -14.15 -8.44 -11.41
C THR A 286 -14.82 -9.57 -12.19
N PHE A 287 -14.05 -10.51 -12.73
CA PHE A 287 -14.59 -11.56 -13.61
C PHE A 287 -15.04 -12.82 -12.87
N LEU A 288 -14.55 -13.11 -11.66
CA LEU A 288 -15.13 -14.18 -10.82
C LEU A 288 -16.56 -13.85 -10.39
N GLY A 289 -16.84 -12.59 -10.03
CA GLY A 289 -18.20 -12.16 -9.74
C GLY A 289 -19.13 -12.37 -10.94
N GLN A 290 -18.64 -12.05 -12.14
CA GLN A 290 -19.34 -12.31 -13.39
C GLN A 290 -19.52 -13.81 -13.67
N TYR A 291 -18.52 -14.63 -13.44
CA TYR A 291 -18.62 -16.09 -13.59
C TYR A 291 -19.70 -16.68 -12.68
N PHE A 292 -19.68 -16.36 -11.38
CA PHE A 292 -20.67 -16.89 -10.43
C PHE A 292 -22.10 -16.44 -10.73
N GLN A 293 -22.30 -15.19 -11.15
CA GLN A 293 -23.64 -14.64 -11.39
C GLN A 293 -24.13 -14.91 -12.82
N THR A 294 -23.34 -14.53 -13.82
CA THR A 294 -23.72 -14.56 -15.23
C THR A 294 -23.60 -15.96 -15.84
N SER A 295 -22.55 -16.73 -15.52
CA SER A 295 -22.43 -18.11 -16.03
C SER A 295 -23.17 -19.11 -15.15
N ARG A 296 -22.86 -19.11 -13.84
CA ARG A 296 -23.36 -20.12 -12.90
C ARG A 296 -24.75 -19.83 -12.34
N GLY A 297 -25.28 -18.62 -12.56
CA GLY A 297 -26.65 -18.26 -12.19
C GLY A 297 -26.89 -18.06 -10.69
N TYR A 298 -25.84 -17.91 -9.88
CA TYR A 298 -25.98 -17.61 -8.45
C TYR A 298 -26.46 -16.18 -8.22
N THR A 299 -27.15 -15.97 -7.10
CA THR A 299 -27.51 -14.62 -6.68
C THR A 299 -26.25 -13.81 -6.30
N PRO A 300 -26.29 -12.48 -6.41
CA PRO A 300 -25.26 -11.59 -5.89
C PRO A 300 -24.76 -11.93 -4.47
N THR A 301 -25.65 -12.28 -3.53
CA THR A 301 -25.26 -12.70 -2.18
C THR A 301 -24.39 -13.97 -2.21
N MET A 302 -24.84 -14.99 -2.93
CA MET A 302 -24.09 -16.25 -3.03
C MET A 302 -22.77 -16.06 -3.78
N ALA A 303 -22.73 -15.23 -4.82
CA ALA A 303 -21.48 -14.88 -5.50
C ALA A 303 -20.49 -14.19 -4.55
N GLY A 304 -20.96 -13.29 -3.68
CA GLY A 304 -20.16 -12.69 -2.62
C GLY A 304 -19.60 -13.74 -1.65
N VAL A 305 -20.44 -14.66 -1.17
CA VAL A 305 -20.03 -15.78 -0.29
C VAL A 305 -18.99 -16.68 -0.98
N LEU A 306 -19.16 -16.98 -2.27
CA LEU A 306 -18.24 -17.81 -3.03
C LEU A 306 -16.85 -17.18 -3.23
N THR A 307 -16.68 -15.86 -2.98
CA THR A 307 -15.37 -15.19 -3.00
C THR A 307 -14.60 -15.27 -1.68
N ILE A 308 -15.22 -15.73 -0.58
CA ILE A 308 -14.60 -15.84 0.74
C ILE A 308 -13.27 -16.63 0.71
N PRO A 309 -13.14 -17.79 0.01
CA PRO A 309 -11.88 -18.52 -0.03
C PRO A 309 -10.71 -17.70 -0.58
N MET A 310 -10.95 -16.83 -1.57
CA MET A 310 -9.94 -15.93 -2.12
C MET A 310 -9.47 -14.90 -1.08
N VAL A 311 -10.42 -14.30 -0.37
CA VAL A 311 -10.13 -13.34 0.70
C VAL A 311 -9.37 -14.02 1.84
N ALA A 312 -9.81 -15.21 2.27
CA ALA A 312 -9.14 -15.99 3.30
C ALA A 312 -7.71 -16.34 2.90
N GLY A 313 -7.51 -16.81 1.66
CA GLY A 313 -6.19 -17.05 1.09
C GLY A 313 -5.32 -15.78 1.12
N MET A 314 -5.87 -14.63 0.72
CA MET A 314 -5.15 -13.36 0.73
C MET A 314 -4.74 -12.93 2.14
N LEU A 315 -5.61 -13.09 3.14
CA LEU A 315 -5.28 -12.80 4.53
C LEU A 315 -4.21 -13.74 5.08
N ILE A 316 -4.36 -15.05 4.87
CA ILE A 316 -3.38 -16.06 5.29
C ILE A 316 -2.03 -15.80 4.64
N GLY A 317 -2.02 -15.51 3.34
CA GLY A 317 -0.80 -15.20 2.59
C GLY A 317 -0.11 -13.94 3.11
N THR A 318 -0.87 -12.87 3.35
CA THR A 318 -0.32 -11.59 3.84
C THR A 318 0.22 -11.71 5.27
N VAL A 319 -0.60 -12.20 6.20
CA VAL A 319 -0.24 -12.29 7.62
C VAL A 319 0.83 -13.36 7.83
N GLY A 320 0.65 -14.54 7.23
CA GLY A 320 1.57 -15.66 7.34
C GLY A 320 2.94 -15.31 6.78
N SER A 321 3.01 -14.76 5.55
CA SER A 321 4.31 -14.35 5.00
C SER A 321 4.95 -13.22 5.80
N GLY A 322 4.21 -12.22 6.26
CA GLY A 322 4.75 -11.13 7.09
C GLY A 322 5.38 -11.62 8.40
N GLN A 323 4.69 -12.52 9.12
CA GLN A 323 5.21 -13.14 10.34
C GLN A 323 6.47 -13.98 10.07
N LEU A 324 6.45 -14.80 9.02
CA LEU A 324 7.59 -15.65 8.67
C LEU A 324 8.79 -14.82 8.20
N ILE A 325 8.57 -13.73 7.45
CA ILE A 325 9.62 -12.79 7.07
C ILE A 325 10.25 -12.13 8.29
N THR A 326 9.42 -11.74 9.26
CA THR A 326 9.90 -11.14 10.52
C THR A 326 10.73 -12.14 11.31
N ARG A 327 10.30 -13.40 11.36
CA ARG A 327 11.01 -14.49 12.07
C ARG A 327 12.31 -14.92 11.39
N PHE A 328 12.33 -15.05 10.07
CA PHE A 328 13.47 -15.60 9.33
C PHE A 328 14.38 -14.52 8.71
N GLY A 329 13.95 -13.26 8.66
CA GLY A 329 14.68 -12.15 8.05
C GLY A 329 14.84 -12.23 6.52
N LYS A 330 14.13 -13.17 5.86
CA LYS A 330 14.24 -13.44 4.41
C LYS A 330 12.90 -13.18 3.73
N TRP A 331 12.83 -12.17 2.87
CA TRP A 331 11.59 -11.79 2.18
C TRP A 331 11.42 -12.45 0.81
N LYS A 332 12.51 -12.60 0.04
CA LYS A 332 12.49 -13.07 -1.35
C LYS A 332 11.81 -14.45 -1.55
N PRO A 333 12.04 -15.49 -0.72
CA PRO A 333 11.39 -16.79 -0.91
C PRO A 333 9.86 -16.72 -0.85
N PHE A 334 9.30 -15.85 -0.01
CA PHE A 334 7.85 -15.70 0.11
C PHE A 334 7.26 -14.97 -1.09
N VAL A 335 7.95 -13.97 -1.65
CA VAL A 335 7.50 -13.28 -2.86
C VAL A 335 7.59 -14.21 -4.07
N VAL A 336 8.65 -15.01 -4.19
CA VAL A 336 8.77 -16.04 -5.25
C VAL A 336 7.66 -17.09 -5.10
N GLY A 337 7.44 -17.61 -3.89
CA GLY A 337 6.36 -18.55 -3.61
C GLY A 337 4.98 -17.98 -3.95
N GLY A 338 4.74 -16.71 -3.60
CA GLY A 338 3.51 -16.00 -3.94
C GLY A 338 3.30 -15.87 -5.46
N ALA A 339 4.36 -15.58 -6.22
CA ALA A 339 4.31 -15.52 -7.68
C ALA A 339 4.01 -16.88 -8.31
N VAL A 340 4.62 -17.96 -7.81
CA VAL A 340 4.32 -19.34 -8.24
C VAL A 340 2.88 -19.70 -7.95
N LEU A 341 2.38 -19.39 -6.74
CA LEU A 341 0.98 -19.64 -6.37
C LEU A 341 0.01 -18.86 -7.26
N MET A 342 0.33 -17.61 -7.63
CA MET A 342 -0.48 -16.86 -8.60
C MET A 342 -0.53 -17.56 -9.96
N ILE A 343 0.61 -18.00 -10.51
CA ILE A 343 0.65 -18.71 -11.79
C ILE A 343 -0.16 -20.00 -11.73
N VAL A 344 0.05 -20.81 -10.69
CA VAL A 344 -0.67 -22.07 -10.50
C VAL A 344 -2.17 -21.81 -10.35
N GLY A 345 -2.56 -20.86 -9.50
CA GLY A 345 -3.95 -20.53 -9.26
C GLY A 345 -4.67 -20.02 -10.52
N PHE A 346 -4.06 -19.11 -11.28
CA PHE A 346 -4.62 -18.65 -12.55
C PHE A 346 -4.59 -19.72 -13.64
N GLY A 347 -3.55 -20.56 -13.68
CA GLY A 347 -3.47 -21.70 -14.59
C GLY A 347 -4.58 -22.73 -14.34
N LEU A 348 -4.86 -23.02 -13.07
CA LEU A 348 -5.98 -23.87 -12.64
C LEU A 348 -7.34 -23.21 -12.94
N LEU A 349 -7.50 -21.91 -12.65
CA LEU A 349 -8.68 -21.19 -13.11
C LEU A 349 -8.81 -21.16 -14.64
N GLY A 350 -7.70 -21.31 -15.37
CA GLY A 350 -7.69 -21.42 -16.81
C GLY A 350 -8.40 -22.67 -17.35
N THR A 351 -8.61 -23.68 -16.50
CA THR A 351 -9.29 -24.93 -16.87
C THR A 351 -10.77 -24.95 -16.50
N ILE A 352 -11.32 -23.86 -15.96
CA ILE A 352 -12.72 -23.82 -15.56
C ILE A 352 -13.63 -23.63 -16.77
N ASP A 353 -14.78 -24.26 -16.69
CA ASP A 353 -15.90 -24.16 -17.62
C ASP A 353 -17.20 -23.84 -16.86
N HIS A 354 -18.33 -23.87 -17.55
CA HIS A 354 -19.64 -23.64 -16.95
C HIS A 354 -20.14 -24.77 -16.02
N GLU A 355 -19.56 -25.97 -16.06
CA GLU A 355 -19.99 -27.15 -15.28
C GLU A 355 -19.09 -27.46 -14.07
N THR A 356 -17.91 -26.84 -14.02
CA THR A 356 -16.85 -27.13 -13.04
C THR A 356 -17.37 -27.12 -11.60
N ASN A 357 -16.92 -28.08 -10.79
CA ASN A 357 -17.34 -28.15 -9.38
C ASN A 357 -16.90 -26.90 -8.59
N LEU A 358 -17.82 -26.26 -7.86
CA LEU A 358 -17.54 -25.04 -7.10
C LEU A 358 -16.57 -25.22 -5.94
N THR A 359 -16.49 -26.40 -5.33
CA THR A 359 -15.49 -26.68 -4.28
C THR A 359 -14.07 -26.61 -4.86
N LEU A 360 -13.92 -27.08 -6.10
CA LEU A 360 -12.67 -27.02 -6.83
C LEU A 360 -12.36 -25.58 -7.26
N VAL A 361 -13.35 -24.81 -7.76
CA VAL A 361 -13.19 -23.36 -8.00
C VAL A 361 -12.77 -22.63 -6.73
N GLY A 362 -13.39 -22.94 -5.59
CA GLY A 362 -13.05 -22.40 -4.27
C GLY A 362 -11.59 -22.63 -3.87
N THR A 363 -11.07 -23.82 -4.20
CA THR A 363 -9.65 -24.16 -3.96
C THR A 363 -8.74 -23.32 -4.86
N TYR A 364 -9.09 -23.15 -6.13
CA TYR A 364 -8.29 -22.38 -7.09
C TYR A 364 -8.21 -20.89 -6.72
N ILE A 365 -9.34 -20.28 -6.36
CA ILE A 365 -9.36 -18.88 -5.94
C ILE A 365 -8.66 -18.67 -4.59
N ALA A 366 -8.66 -19.67 -3.70
CA ALA A 366 -7.90 -19.63 -2.45
C ALA A 366 -6.38 -19.63 -2.71
N ILE A 367 -5.91 -20.43 -3.67
CA ILE A 367 -4.51 -20.45 -4.10
C ILE A 367 -4.10 -19.08 -4.68
N ILE A 368 -4.94 -18.49 -5.52
CA ILE A 368 -4.72 -17.13 -6.04
C ILE A 368 -4.66 -16.11 -4.90
N GLY A 369 -5.61 -16.19 -3.97
CA GLY A 369 -5.64 -15.36 -2.76
C GLY A 369 -4.31 -15.44 -2.01
N LEU A 370 -3.84 -16.64 -1.68
CA LEU A 370 -2.55 -16.87 -1.01
C LEU A 370 -1.40 -16.20 -1.77
N GLY A 371 -1.32 -16.41 -3.08
CA GLY A 371 -0.31 -15.78 -3.93
C GLY A 371 -0.34 -14.26 -3.86
N MET A 372 -1.52 -13.66 -4.03
CA MET A 372 -1.71 -12.21 -3.94
C MET A 372 -1.32 -11.65 -2.58
N GLY A 373 -1.72 -12.33 -1.49
CA GLY A 373 -1.39 -11.90 -0.13
C GLY A 373 0.12 -11.88 0.14
N MET A 374 0.84 -12.91 -0.34
CA MET A 374 2.30 -12.99 -0.22
C MET A 374 3.04 -11.95 -1.07
N LEU A 375 2.42 -11.39 -2.10
CA LEU A 375 3.04 -10.40 -2.98
C LEU A 375 2.75 -8.96 -2.56
N MET A 376 1.51 -8.66 -2.17
CA MET A 376 0.98 -7.30 -1.95
C MET A 376 1.87 -6.43 -1.07
N GLN A 377 2.09 -6.86 0.16
CA GLN A 377 2.86 -6.07 1.13
C GLN A 377 4.36 -6.32 1.02
N ASN A 378 4.76 -7.52 0.59
CA ASN A 378 6.18 -7.89 0.56
C ASN A 378 6.94 -7.23 -0.60
N LEU A 379 6.30 -6.97 -1.74
CA LEU A 379 6.90 -6.16 -2.82
C LEU A 379 7.13 -4.71 -2.36
N VAL A 380 6.16 -4.14 -1.65
CA VAL A 380 6.30 -2.79 -1.09
C VAL A 380 7.42 -2.78 -0.05
N LEU A 381 7.46 -3.76 0.85
CA LEU A 381 8.52 -3.90 1.85
C LEU A 381 9.91 -4.01 1.21
N ALA A 382 10.05 -4.78 0.13
CA ALA A 382 11.33 -4.92 -0.57
C ALA A 382 11.85 -3.57 -1.07
N VAL A 383 10.97 -2.76 -1.66
CA VAL A 383 11.30 -1.40 -2.13
C VAL A 383 11.61 -0.47 -0.98
N GLN A 384 10.84 -0.52 0.11
CA GLN A 384 11.10 0.31 1.30
C GLN A 384 12.47 0.02 1.93
N ASN A 385 13.01 -1.18 1.76
CA ASN A 385 14.33 -1.56 2.27
C ASN A 385 15.50 -1.04 1.41
N THR A 386 15.27 -0.68 0.15
CA THR A 386 16.35 -0.27 -0.78
C THR A 386 16.49 1.25 -0.92
N VAL A 387 15.50 2.01 -0.46
CA VAL A 387 15.49 3.48 -0.53
C VAL A 387 15.81 4.13 0.81
N SER A 388 16.32 5.37 0.77
CA SER A 388 16.53 6.16 1.99
C SER A 388 15.20 6.45 2.69
N VAL A 389 15.25 6.69 4.01
CA VAL A 389 14.06 6.91 4.85
C VAL A 389 13.20 8.07 4.34
N GLN A 390 13.83 9.11 3.80
CA GLN A 390 13.17 10.28 3.20
C GLN A 390 12.34 9.91 1.95
N ASN A 391 12.71 8.84 1.26
CA ASN A 391 12.18 8.41 -0.03
C ASN A 391 11.22 7.21 0.05
N ILE A 392 11.06 6.59 1.24
CA ILE A 392 10.15 5.45 1.49
C ILE A 392 8.72 5.74 1.02
N GLY A 393 8.22 6.95 1.29
CA GLY A 393 6.88 7.38 0.91
C GLY A 393 6.67 7.38 -0.61
N ALA A 394 7.57 8.02 -1.35
CA ALA A 394 7.51 8.11 -2.81
C ALA A 394 7.70 6.74 -3.48
N ALA A 395 8.58 5.89 -2.94
CA ALA A 395 8.84 4.57 -3.49
C ALA A 395 7.63 3.64 -3.32
N SER A 396 7.04 3.60 -2.12
CA SER A 396 5.88 2.75 -1.83
C SER A 396 4.61 3.22 -2.54
N SER A 397 4.39 4.54 -2.65
CA SER A 397 3.26 5.11 -3.40
C SER A 397 3.38 4.81 -4.90
N SER A 398 4.59 4.86 -5.47
CA SER A 398 4.83 4.50 -6.87
C SER A 398 4.42 3.05 -7.16
N VAL A 399 4.82 2.11 -6.30
CA VAL A 399 4.43 0.69 -6.43
C VAL A 399 2.90 0.52 -6.37
N ALA A 400 2.22 1.22 -5.46
CA ALA A 400 0.77 1.16 -5.34
C ALA A 400 0.03 1.81 -6.53
N PHE A 401 0.55 2.93 -7.02
CA PHE A 401 0.04 3.62 -8.21
C PHE A 401 0.10 2.72 -9.44
N PHE A 402 1.30 2.19 -9.76
CA PHE A 402 1.48 1.32 -10.92
C PHE A 402 0.69 0.02 -10.81
N ARG A 403 0.49 -0.52 -9.60
CA ARG A 403 -0.41 -1.66 -9.36
C ARG A 403 -1.85 -1.36 -9.73
N THR A 404 -2.37 -0.21 -9.28
CA THR A 404 -3.76 0.20 -9.57
C THR A 404 -3.94 0.48 -11.06
N PHE A 405 -2.95 1.15 -11.67
CA PHE A 405 -2.89 1.41 -13.10
C PHE A 405 -2.86 0.11 -13.92
N GLY A 406 -1.98 -0.84 -13.56
CA GLY A 406 -1.92 -2.16 -14.17
C GLY A 406 -3.23 -2.93 -14.03
N GLY A 407 -3.90 -2.80 -12.88
CA GLY A 407 -5.25 -3.32 -12.68
C GLY A 407 -6.28 -2.77 -13.65
N ALA A 408 -6.30 -1.45 -13.86
CA ALA A 408 -7.20 -0.80 -14.81
C ALA A 408 -6.94 -1.29 -16.26
N ILE A 409 -5.67 -1.36 -16.68
CA ILE A 409 -5.29 -1.95 -17.98
C ILE A 409 -5.78 -3.40 -18.07
N GLY A 410 -5.50 -4.19 -17.04
CA GLY A 410 -5.84 -5.60 -16.98
C GLY A 410 -7.34 -5.86 -17.14
N VAL A 411 -8.18 -5.14 -16.40
CA VAL A 411 -9.65 -5.26 -16.50
C VAL A 411 -10.14 -4.89 -17.89
N SER A 412 -9.61 -3.82 -18.50
CA SER A 412 -9.96 -3.43 -19.88
C SER A 412 -9.59 -4.49 -20.91
N VAL A 413 -8.35 -4.99 -20.89
CA VAL A 413 -7.86 -5.99 -21.85
C VAL A 413 -8.59 -7.31 -21.68
N LEU A 414 -8.64 -7.84 -20.44
CA LEU A 414 -9.33 -9.10 -20.16
C LEU A 414 -10.83 -9.00 -20.46
N GLY A 415 -11.46 -7.86 -20.17
CA GLY A 415 -12.86 -7.62 -20.49
C GLY A 415 -13.13 -7.57 -21.99
N SER A 416 -12.21 -7.01 -22.78
CA SER A 416 -12.31 -7.03 -24.25
C SER A 416 -12.17 -8.44 -24.80
N VAL A 417 -11.20 -9.21 -24.31
CA VAL A 417 -11.02 -10.62 -24.71
C VAL A 417 -12.24 -11.46 -24.34
N LEU A 418 -12.79 -11.27 -23.14
CA LEU A 418 -14.00 -11.95 -22.70
C LEU A 418 -15.17 -11.61 -23.62
N ALA A 419 -15.37 -10.33 -23.95
CA ALA A 419 -16.45 -9.88 -24.83
C ALA A 419 -16.39 -10.54 -26.22
N THR A 420 -15.22 -10.52 -26.86
CA THR A 420 -15.01 -11.17 -28.16
C THR A 420 -15.29 -12.67 -28.08
N ARG A 421 -14.71 -13.34 -27.07
CA ARG A 421 -14.86 -14.79 -26.94
C ARG A 421 -16.30 -15.22 -26.65
N VAL A 422 -17.02 -14.47 -25.81
CA VAL A 422 -18.44 -14.71 -25.54
C VAL A 422 -19.27 -14.52 -26.81
N ALA A 423 -18.97 -13.50 -27.61
CA ALA A 423 -19.67 -13.26 -28.87
C ALA A 423 -19.48 -14.44 -29.85
N ASP A 424 -18.25 -14.93 -30.01
CA ASP A 424 -17.94 -16.07 -30.87
C ASP A 424 -18.67 -17.34 -30.40
N LEU A 425 -18.54 -17.71 -29.12
CA LEU A 425 -19.18 -18.90 -28.55
C LEU A 425 -20.70 -18.82 -28.58
N SER A 426 -21.27 -17.63 -28.39
CA SER A 426 -22.72 -17.43 -28.48
C SER A 426 -23.20 -17.61 -29.92
N ALA A 427 -22.48 -17.06 -30.90
CA ALA A 427 -22.81 -17.24 -32.31
C ALA A 427 -22.76 -18.72 -32.73
N GLU A 428 -21.74 -19.46 -32.29
CA GLU A 428 -21.63 -20.91 -32.50
C GLU A 428 -22.81 -21.67 -31.86
N GLY A 429 -23.18 -21.33 -30.62
CA GLY A 429 -24.29 -21.96 -29.91
C GLY A 429 -25.65 -21.68 -30.55
N PHE A 430 -25.88 -20.45 -31.03
CA PHE A 430 -27.10 -20.09 -31.75
C PHE A 430 -27.19 -20.78 -33.11
N ALA A 431 -26.07 -20.89 -33.84
CA ALA A 431 -26.01 -21.62 -35.09
C ALA A 431 -26.39 -23.10 -34.89
N LYS A 432 -25.92 -23.74 -33.81
CA LYS A 432 -26.31 -25.12 -33.45
C LYS A 432 -27.80 -25.27 -33.12
N LEU A 433 -28.44 -24.22 -32.61
CA LEU A 433 -29.88 -24.18 -32.34
C LEU A 433 -30.73 -23.75 -33.55
N GLY A 434 -30.11 -23.46 -34.71
CA GLY A 434 -30.81 -22.99 -35.90
C GLY A 434 -31.40 -21.57 -35.76
N ILE A 435 -30.92 -20.79 -34.78
CA ILE A 435 -31.37 -19.41 -34.55
C ILE A 435 -30.55 -18.48 -35.45
N PRO A 436 -31.18 -17.71 -36.38
CA PRO A 436 -30.44 -16.79 -37.24
C PRO A 436 -29.69 -15.75 -36.40
N THR A 437 -28.39 -15.63 -36.62
CA THR A 437 -27.49 -14.70 -35.91
C THR A 437 -27.62 -13.26 -36.42
N GLY A 438 -28.84 -12.81 -36.72
CA GLY A 438 -29.13 -11.47 -37.21
C GLY A 438 -28.92 -10.40 -36.13
N SER A 439 -27.80 -9.68 -36.24
CA SER A 439 -27.46 -8.32 -35.78
C SER A 439 -27.82 -7.81 -34.37
N SER A 440 -28.44 -8.58 -33.47
CA SER A 440 -28.77 -8.07 -32.12
C SER A 440 -28.97 -9.12 -31.01
N SER A 441 -28.72 -10.42 -31.27
CA SER A 441 -29.32 -11.50 -30.46
C SER A 441 -28.44 -12.27 -29.46
N GLY A 442 -27.36 -11.72 -28.88
CA GLY A 442 -26.89 -12.34 -27.61
C GLY A 442 -25.51 -12.05 -27.04
N GLY A 443 -24.61 -11.35 -27.72
CA GLY A 443 -23.28 -11.04 -27.17
C GLY A 443 -23.19 -9.74 -26.36
N GLY A 444 -24.15 -8.83 -26.58
CA GLY A 444 -24.06 -7.45 -26.10
C GLY A 444 -24.76 -7.19 -24.76
N SER A 445 -25.98 -7.68 -24.58
CA SER A 445 -26.79 -7.36 -23.39
C SER A 445 -26.55 -8.37 -22.27
N LEU A 446 -26.21 -7.86 -21.08
CA LEU A 446 -26.09 -8.65 -19.84
C LEU A 446 -27.44 -8.93 -19.18
N ASP A 447 -28.56 -8.48 -19.76
CA ASP A 447 -29.91 -8.78 -19.28
C ASP A 447 -30.34 -10.19 -19.72
N LEU A 448 -29.82 -11.20 -19.03
CA LEU A 448 -30.14 -12.60 -19.30
C LEU A 448 -31.59 -12.96 -18.95
N LYS A 449 -32.21 -12.28 -17.98
CA LYS A 449 -33.51 -12.67 -17.43
C LYS A 449 -34.66 -12.45 -18.42
N SER A 450 -34.53 -11.50 -19.33
CA SER A 450 -35.53 -11.20 -20.36
C SER A 450 -35.46 -12.11 -21.58
N MET A 451 -34.44 -12.98 -21.68
CA MET A 451 -34.22 -13.84 -22.85
C MET A 451 -34.93 -15.21 -22.72
N PRO A 452 -35.29 -15.89 -23.82
CA PRO A 452 -35.81 -17.25 -23.78
C PRO A 452 -34.82 -18.26 -23.17
N ALA A 453 -35.31 -19.27 -22.44
CA ALA A 453 -34.47 -20.24 -21.73
C ALA A 453 -33.37 -20.93 -22.59
N PRO A 454 -33.62 -21.31 -23.86
CA PRO A 454 -32.57 -21.89 -24.73
C PRO A 454 -31.44 -20.89 -25.04
N VAL A 455 -31.77 -19.61 -25.22
CA VAL A 455 -30.82 -18.53 -25.48
C VAL A 455 -30.00 -18.22 -24.23
N GLN A 456 -30.66 -18.22 -23.07
CA GLN A 456 -29.97 -18.06 -21.77
C GLN A 456 -28.93 -19.15 -21.55
N GLY A 457 -29.26 -20.42 -21.84
CA GLY A 457 -28.33 -21.54 -21.68
C GLY A 457 -27.06 -21.37 -22.50
N VAL A 458 -27.19 -20.99 -23.77
CA VAL A 458 -26.04 -20.73 -24.65
C VAL A 458 -25.16 -19.61 -24.11
N ILE A 459 -25.75 -18.49 -23.72
CA ILE A 459 -24.97 -17.35 -23.23
C ILE A 459 -24.29 -17.68 -21.89
N ARG A 460 -24.96 -18.38 -20.97
CA ARG A 460 -24.39 -18.83 -19.69
C ARG A 460 -23.19 -19.76 -19.89
N ALA A 461 -23.30 -20.72 -20.82
CA ALA A 461 -22.21 -21.61 -21.19
C ALA A 461 -21.04 -20.82 -21.81
N ALA A 462 -21.33 -19.92 -22.76
CA ALA A 462 -20.34 -19.06 -23.39
C ALA A 462 -19.56 -18.22 -22.37
N TYR A 463 -20.22 -17.63 -21.37
CA TYR A 463 -19.55 -16.90 -20.29
C TYR A 463 -18.67 -17.82 -19.44
N GLY A 464 -19.12 -19.03 -19.12
CA GLY A 464 -18.32 -19.98 -18.32
C GLY A 464 -17.05 -20.38 -19.04
N ASP A 465 -17.20 -20.78 -20.29
CA ASP A 465 -16.09 -21.30 -21.11
C ASP A 465 -15.12 -20.17 -21.53
N ALA A 466 -15.63 -18.96 -21.76
CA ALA A 466 -14.78 -17.80 -22.04
C ALA A 466 -14.00 -17.33 -20.79
N THR A 467 -14.52 -17.56 -19.58
CA THR A 467 -13.87 -17.16 -18.34
C THR A 467 -12.53 -17.91 -18.13
N GLY A 468 -12.47 -19.21 -18.44
CA GLY A 468 -11.21 -19.96 -18.37
C GLY A 468 -10.12 -19.32 -19.24
N ARG A 469 -10.47 -18.83 -20.45
CA ARG A 469 -9.49 -18.22 -21.36
C ARG A 469 -8.85 -16.96 -20.79
N ILE A 470 -9.62 -16.09 -20.15
CA ILE A 470 -9.07 -14.85 -19.57
C ILE A 470 -8.19 -15.13 -18.34
N PHE A 471 -8.48 -16.17 -17.56
CA PHE A 471 -7.61 -16.57 -16.45
C PHE A 471 -6.32 -17.22 -16.93
N LEU A 472 -6.34 -17.93 -18.06
CA LEU A 472 -5.11 -18.41 -18.70
C LEU A 472 -4.23 -17.23 -19.14
N ILE A 473 -4.81 -16.18 -19.72
CA ILE A 473 -4.07 -14.95 -20.04
C ILE A 473 -3.51 -14.31 -18.76
N ALA A 474 -4.28 -14.25 -17.68
CA ALA A 474 -3.80 -13.77 -16.39
C ALA A 474 -2.66 -14.63 -15.82
N ALA A 475 -2.65 -15.94 -16.08
CA ALA A 475 -1.56 -16.84 -15.71
C ALA A 475 -0.26 -16.49 -16.47
N VAL A 476 -0.36 -16.20 -17.77
CA VAL A 476 0.78 -15.73 -18.57
C VAL A 476 1.30 -14.39 -18.05
N VAL A 477 0.41 -13.46 -17.69
CA VAL A 477 0.81 -12.19 -17.07
C VAL A 477 1.47 -12.43 -15.70
N ALA A 478 1.01 -13.41 -14.91
CA ALA A 478 1.63 -13.77 -13.64
C ALA A 478 3.04 -14.36 -13.79
N VAL A 479 3.40 -14.93 -14.94
CA VAL A 479 4.80 -15.32 -15.25
C VAL A 479 5.71 -14.09 -15.26
N ILE A 480 5.22 -12.93 -15.71
CA ILE A 480 5.98 -11.67 -15.65
C ILE A 480 6.29 -11.31 -14.19
N THR A 481 5.33 -11.50 -13.28
CA THR A 481 5.56 -11.32 -11.84
C THR A 481 6.69 -12.21 -11.34
N LEU A 482 6.66 -13.51 -11.68
CA LEU A 482 7.70 -14.45 -11.25
C LEU A 482 9.08 -14.06 -11.80
N ILE A 483 9.18 -13.75 -13.08
CA ILE A 483 10.43 -13.31 -13.72
C ILE A 483 10.96 -12.06 -13.01
N ALA A 484 10.11 -11.04 -12.86
CA ALA A 484 10.49 -9.80 -12.21
C ALA A 484 11.00 -10.04 -10.78
N VAL A 485 10.28 -10.83 -9.98
CA VAL A 485 10.63 -11.17 -8.60
C VAL A 485 11.93 -11.95 -8.49
N ILE A 486 12.17 -12.93 -9.38
CA ILE A 486 13.42 -13.70 -9.40
C ILE A 486 14.61 -12.78 -9.68
N LEU A 487 14.44 -11.81 -10.58
CA LEU A 487 15.46 -10.83 -10.94
C LEU A 487 15.72 -9.79 -9.84
N ILE A 488 14.83 -9.62 -8.85
CA ILE A 488 15.06 -8.66 -7.76
C ILE A 488 16.30 -9.09 -6.96
N PRO A 489 17.30 -8.19 -6.77
CA PRO A 489 18.46 -8.48 -5.95
C PRO A 489 18.07 -8.86 -4.51
N ASN A 490 18.63 -9.96 -3.99
CA ASN A 490 18.34 -10.43 -2.63
C ASN A 490 19.15 -9.62 -1.61
N ARG A 491 18.78 -8.38 -1.36
CA ARG A 491 19.38 -7.58 -0.29
C ARG A 491 18.75 -7.97 1.05
N PRO A 492 19.57 -8.26 2.09
CA PRO A 492 19.05 -8.54 3.42
C PRO A 492 18.31 -7.31 3.97
N LEU A 493 17.28 -7.54 4.78
CA LEU A 493 16.50 -6.48 5.41
C LEU A 493 17.43 -5.57 6.24
N ARG A 494 17.27 -4.24 6.12
CA ARG A 494 18.04 -3.28 6.91
C ARG A 494 17.72 -3.47 8.40
N ARG A 495 18.76 -3.56 9.23
CA ARG A 495 18.63 -3.67 10.70
C ARG A 495 18.70 -2.32 11.42
N THR A 496 19.12 -1.25 10.74
CA THR A 496 19.34 0.08 11.31
C THR A 496 18.62 1.16 10.51
N ILE A 497 18.14 2.20 11.19
CA ILE A 497 17.57 3.41 10.60
C ILE A 497 18.73 4.38 10.37
N ASP A 498 19.02 4.76 9.12
CA ASP A 498 19.91 5.90 8.84
C ASP A 498 19.19 7.17 9.30
N LEU A 499 19.43 7.58 10.54
CA LEU A 499 19.27 8.97 10.93
C LEU A 499 20.55 9.67 10.49
N SER A 500 20.55 10.26 9.30
CA SER A 500 21.65 11.10 8.85
C SER A 500 21.80 12.27 9.81
N SER A 501 22.85 12.22 10.63
CA SER A 501 23.48 13.36 11.27
C SER A 501 24.08 14.24 10.18
N GLU A 502 23.24 15.08 9.59
CA GLU A 502 23.68 16.18 8.73
C GLU A 502 23.17 17.47 9.36
N GLN A 503 23.72 17.76 10.54
CA GLN A 503 24.01 19.14 10.89
C GLN A 503 25.19 19.52 10.00
N GLU A 504 24.91 20.30 8.95
CA GLU A 504 25.94 21.09 8.31
C GLU A 504 26.80 21.74 9.41
N PRO A 505 28.14 21.61 9.38
CA PRO A 505 28.96 22.35 10.32
C PRO A 505 28.64 23.82 10.09
N VAL A 506 28.11 24.47 11.13
CA VAL A 506 27.98 25.92 11.22
C VAL A 506 29.33 26.48 10.79
N GLN A 507 29.36 27.21 9.68
CA GLN A 507 30.54 27.99 9.30
C GLN A 507 30.83 28.91 10.47
N GLU A 508 31.90 28.62 11.21
CA GLU A 508 32.47 29.56 12.18
C GLU A 508 32.75 30.87 11.42
N PRO A 509 32.37 32.03 11.97
CA PRO A 509 32.71 33.30 11.36
C PRO A 509 34.23 33.40 11.26
N GLU A 510 34.70 33.70 10.04
CA GLU A 510 36.10 33.97 9.72
C GLU A 510 36.67 35.01 10.68
N TYR A 511 37.42 34.56 11.68
CA TYR A 511 38.11 35.44 12.61
C TYR A 511 39.29 36.06 11.86
N ALA A 512 39.34 37.39 11.82
CA ALA A 512 40.44 38.14 11.22
C ALA A 512 41.80 37.68 11.83
N PRO A 513 42.89 37.64 11.04
CA PRO A 513 44.18 37.19 11.54
C PRO A 513 44.65 38.06 12.70
N VAL A 514 44.91 37.44 13.85
CA VAL A 514 45.58 38.07 15.00
C VAL A 514 47.03 38.36 14.57
N PRO A 515 47.57 39.58 14.79
CA PRO A 515 48.92 39.90 14.37
C PRO A 515 49.96 39.06 15.13
N ASP A 516 50.91 38.57 14.35
CA ASP A 516 52.02 37.69 14.70
C ASP A 516 52.91 38.33 15.79
N TYR A 517 52.92 37.74 16.99
CA TYR A 517 53.96 38.01 17.98
C TYR A 517 55.01 36.91 17.89
N ALA A 518 56.12 37.26 17.25
CA ALA A 518 57.30 36.43 17.15
C ALA A 518 57.78 35.99 18.53
N LEU A 519 57.78 34.68 18.76
CA LEU A 519 58.60 34.04 19.76
C LEU A 519 59.66 33.21 19.04
N GLU A 520 60.89 33.73 19.04
CA GLU A 520 62.10 33.00 18.69
C GLU A 520 62.24 31.77 19.60
N SER A 521 62.44 30.59 19.01
CA SER A 521 63.34 29.56 19.58
C SER A 521 63.63 28.45 18.57
N ASP A 522 64.81 28.60 17.97
CA ASP A 522 65.84 27.59 17.69
C ASP A 522 65.53 26.11 18.08
N THR A 523 65.50 25.19 17.10
CA THR A 523 66.43 24.04 16.94
C THR A 523 65.90 22.87 16.07
N ALA A 524 66.68 22.59 15.00
CA ALA A 524 67.01 21.35 14.27
C ALA A 524 65.98 20.26 13.84
N PRO A 525 66.15 19.65 12.63
CA PRO A 525 65.21 18.67 12.05
C PRO A 525 65.54 17.21 12.44
N ILE A 526 64.51 16.40 12.72
CA ILE A 526 64.64 14.95 12.94
C ILE A 526 64.36 14.20 11.60
N PRO A 527 65.18 13.21 11.19
CA PRO A 527 65.05 12.52 9.91
C PRO A 527 63.99 11.42 9.93
N SER A 528 63.35 11.23 8.77
CA SER A 528 62.45 10.12 8.44
C SER A 528 63.16 8.76 8.42
N SER A 529 62.68 7.76 9.17
CA SER A 529 62.82 6.36 8.78
C SER A 529 61.81 5.43 9.47
N ASP A 530 61.27 4.52 8.65
CA ASP A 530 60.71 3.20 8.95
C ASP A 530 59.37 3.06 9.68
N VAL A 531 58.32 3.29 8.89
CA VAL A 531 56.99 2.66 9.07
C VAL A 531 57.13 1.14 8.91
N ARG A 532 57.08 0.40 10.03
CA ARG A 532 56.82 -1.05 10.00
C ARG A 532 55.33 -1.34 10.17
N SER A 533 54.74 -1.83 9.08
CA SER A 533 53.47 -2.53 9.00
C SER A 533 53.37 -3.64 10.05
N GLY A 534 52.33 -3.58 10.90
CA GLY A 534 51.95 -4.66 11.79
C GLY A 534 50.56 -4.40 12.38
N ARG A 535 49.51 -4.98 11.78
CA ARG A 535 48.22 -5.13 12.45
C ARG A 535 48.41 -6.10 13.62
N HIS A 536 48.26 -5.61 14.85
CA HIS A 536 47.96 -6.47 15.98
C HIS A 536 46.46 -6.41 16.22
N GLU A 537 45.80 -7.55 16.04
CA GLU A 537 44.45 -7.79 16.56
C GLU A 537 44.54 -7.77 18.10
N ALA A 538 43.75 -6.90 18.73
CA ALA A 538 43.68 -6.82 20.18
C ALA A 538 42.86 -8.00 20.75
N PRO A 539 43.32 -8.68 21.82
CA PRO A 539 42.55 -9.74 22.46
C PRO A 539 41.31 -9.18 23.16
N ALA A 540 40.23 -9.94 23.09
CA ALA A 540 39.04 -9.71 23.90
C ALA A 540 39.34 -10.04 25.38
N ASP A 541 38.92 -9.13 26.25
CA ASP A 541 38.97 -9.20 27.71
C ASP A 541 40.26 -8.73 28.40
N GLN A 542 40.08 -7.71 29.25
CA GLN A 542 41.02 -7.02 30.14
C GLN A 542 41.83 -5.85 29.51
N HIS A 543 41.36 -4.62 29.73
CA HIS A 543 42.06 -3.57 30.49
C HIS A 543 41.41 -2.19 30.24
N GLN A 544 40.98 -1.51 31.32
CA GLN A 544 40.86 -0.05 31.30
C GLN A 544 42.28 0.50 31.09
N PRO A 545 42.60 1.17 29.97
CA PRO A 545 43.99 1.43 29.57
C PRO A 545 44.78 2.36 30.51
N PHE A 546 44.11 2.91 31.54
CA PHE A 546 44.66 3.91 32.46
C PHE A 546 44.36 3.61 33.94
N ALA A 547 43.90 2.39 34.26
CA ALA A 547 43.60 2.03 35.65
C ALA A 547 44.87 2.03 36.51
N GLY A 548 44.92 2.93 37.51
CA GLY A 548 46.05 3.09 38.44
C GLY A 548 46.89 4.36 38.27
N LEU A 549 46.64 5.17 37.24
CA LEU A 549 47.28 6.48 37.07
C LEU A 549 46.53 7.56 37.86
N SER A 550 47.25 8.50 38.47
CA SER A 550 46.64 9.75 38.96
C SER A 550 46.13 10.56 37.77
N ALA A 551 45.06 11.35 37.94
CA ALA A 551 44.46 12.16 36.87
C ALA A 551 45.52 13.02 36.16
N ASP A 552 46.39 13.65 36.94
CA ASP A 552 47.49 14.50 36.44
C ASP A 552 48.53 13.72 35.59
N ALA A 553 48.75 12.44 35.92
CA ALA A 553 49.63 11.56 35.15
C ALA A 553 48.95 11.04 33.88
N ARG A 554 47.64 10.76 33.93
CA ARG A 554 46.82 10.36 32.76
C ARG A 554 46.80 11.48 31.73
N ASP A 555 46.56 12.71 32.16
CA ASP A 555 46.37 13.86 31.26
C ASP A 555 47.69 14.29 30.59
N ARG A 556 48.83 14.18 31.30
CA ARG A 556 50.17 14.35 30.71
C ARG A 556 50.53 13.28 29.68
N LEU A 557 50.08 12.04 29.89
CA LEU A 557 50.35 10.93 28.98
C LEU A 557 49.49 11.06 27.72
N LEU A 558 48.22 11.44 27.89
CA LEU A 558 47.30 11.73 26.80
C LEU A 558 47.72 12.96 26.00
N SER A 559 48.30 13.98 26.65
CA SER A 559 48.81 15.16 25.95
C SER A 559 50.07 14.93 25.13
N MET A 560 50.86 13.90 25.45
CA MET A 560 51.99 13.47 24.63
C MET A 560 51.58 12.56 23.46
N LEU A 561 50.47 11.82 23.59
CA LEU A 561 50.03 10.83 22.60
C LEU A 561 49.01 11.38 21.59
N LEU A 562 48.30 12.45 21.91
CA LEU A 562 47.21 12.97 21.10
C LEU A 562 47.61 14.25 20.36
N PRO A 563 47.28 14.38 19.06
CA PRO A 563 47.68 15.52 18.25
C PRO A 563 47.00 16.85 18.66
N GLN A 564 45.91 16.80 19.44
CA GLN A 564 45.24 17.97 20.04
C GLN A 564 44.83 17.68 21.50
N PRO A 565 45.76 17.76 22.46
CA PRO A 565 45.56 17.32 23.84
C PRO A 565 44.36 17.95 24.54
N GLU A 566 44.27 19.27 24.48
CA GLU A 566 43.30 20.05 25.27
C GLU A 566 41.87 19.78 24.82
N ARG A 567 41.62 19.79 23.49
CA ARG A 567 40.31 19.48 22.92
C ARG A 567 39.89 18.02 23.16
N THR A 568 40.84 17.10 23.15
CA THR A 568 40.51 15.68 23.34
C THR A 568 40.26 15.36 24.82
N LEU A 569 40.98 16.02 25.73
CA LEU A 569 40.72 15.94 27.17
C LEU A 569 39.40 16.61 27.55
N GLU A 570 39.07 17.77 26.98
CA GLU A 570 37.75 18.40 27.17
C GLU A 570 36.61 17.50 26.68
N ALA A 571 36.76 16.87 25.50
CA ALA A 571 35.76 15.95 24.99
C ALA A 571 35.63 14.67 25.85
N ILE A 572 36.72 14.20 26.47
CA ILE A 572 36.70 13.07 27.40
C ILE A 572 36.02 13.48 28.71
N ASP A 573 36.33 14.66 29.25
CA ASP A 573 35.69 15.19 30.46
C ASP A 573 34.19 15.43 30.23
N GLU A 574 33.80 15.96 29.08
CA GLU A 574 32.39 16.14 28.71
C GLU A 574 31.67 14.78 28.57
N ALA A 575 32.33 13.79 27.98
CA ALA A 575 31.80 12.42 27.88
C ALA A 575 31.70 11.71 29.25
N GLU A 576 32.65 11.92 30.15
CA GLU A 576 32.60 11.43 31.53
C GLU A 576 31.46 12.13 32.31
N LYS A 577 31.28 13.44 32.14
CA LYS A 577 30.18 14.21 32.74
C LYS A 577 28.80 13.73 32.28
N ILE A 578 28.64 13.48 30.98
CA ILE A 578 27.41 12.91 30.40
C ILE A 578 27.18 11.49 30.95
N ARG A 579 28.24 10.66 31.04
CA ARG A 579 28.13 9.31 31.59
C ARG A 579 27.70 9.32 33.06
N ASP A 580 28.23 10.24 33.86
CA ASP A 580 27.85 10.41 35.26
C ASP A 580 26.42 10.91 35.41
N GLU A 581 25.98 11.82 34.53
CA GLU A 581 24.59 12.29 34.49
C GLU A 581 23.62 11.16 34.09
N VAL A 582 23.99 10.33 33.11
CA VAL A 582 23.23 9.13 32.72
C VAL A 582 23.18 8.11 33.85
N ASN A 583 24.28 7.89 34.57
CA ASN A 583 24.31 7.00 35.73
C ASN A 583 23.47 7.56 36.89
N ARG A 584 23.50 8.87 37.10
CA ARG A 584 22.66 9.56 38.10
C ARG A 584 21.19 9.44 37.76
N LEU A 585 20.81 9.67 36.51
CA LEU A 585 19.44 9.49 36.01
C LEU A 585 19.00 8.02 36.11
N ARG A 586 19.88 7.06 35.80
CA ARG A 586 19.60 5.63 35.97
C ARG A 586 19.39 5.27 37.44
N ASN A 587 20.19 5.83 38.35
CA ASN A 587 20.05 5.59 39.79
C ASN A 587 18.82 6.29 40.36
N ASP A 588 18.46 7.48 39.87
CA ASP A 588 17.23 8.18 40.25
C ASP A 588 15.99 7.46 39.70
N LEU A 589 16.09 6.86 38.50
CA LEU A 589 15.05 6.01 37.92
C LEU A 589 14.91 4.69 38.70
N ASN A 590 16.01 4.07 39.10
CA ASN A 590 16.01 2.86 39.94
C ASN A 590 15.51 3.16 41.36
N ALA A 591 15.82 4.33 41.93
CA ALA A 591 15.31 4.77 43.22
C ALA A 591 13.81 5.15 43.18
N LYS A 592 13.29 5.54 42.01
CA LYS A 592 11.87 5.81 41.77
C LYS A 592 11.07 4.60 41.32
N LEU A 593 11.73 3.51 40.91
CA LEU A 593 11.11 2.22 40.70
C LEU A 593 10.97 1.55 42.08
N VAL A 594 9.79 1.68 42.68
CA VAL A 594 9.46 1.00 43.93
C VAL A 594 9.50 -0.51 43.67
N GLU A 595 10.27 -1.25 44.47
CA GLU A 595 10.29 -2.70 44.39
C GLU A 595 8.89 -3.25 44.67
N PHE A 596 8.48 -4.28 43.91
CA PHE A 596 7.13 -4.83 43.96
C PHE A 596 6.74 -5.28 45.37
N ASP A 597 7.71 -5.73 46.17
CA ASP A 597 7.52 -6.14 47.56
C ASP A 597 7.20 -4.96 48.49
N GLU A 598 7.74 -3.76 48.24
CA GLU A 598 7.48 -2.56 49.04
C GLU A 598 6.09 -1.97 48.75
N VAL A 599 5.60 -2.12 47.51
CA VAL A 599 4.19 -1.85 47.16
C VAL A 599 3.26 -2.85 47.85
N TRP A 600 3.68 -4.12 47.92
CA TRP A 600 2.92 -5.18 48.60
C TRP A 600 2.80 -4.91 50.10
N ASP A 601 3.88 -4.55 50.78
CA ASP A 601 3.88 -4.28 52.21
C ASP A 601 3.03 -3.04 52.55
N ARG A 602 3.09 -1.98 51.74
CA ARG A 602 2.19 -0.82 51.92
C ARG A 602 0.71 -1.15 51.72
N LEU A 603 0.38 -2.05 50.79
CA LEU A 603 -1.00 -2.48 50.58
C LEU A 603 -1.51 -3.35 51.73
N ARG A 604 -0.64 -4.14 52.38
CA ARG A 604 -0.97 -4.87 53.62
C ARG A 604 -1.13 -3.93 54.81
N GLU A 605 -0.27 -2.91 54.96
CA GLU A 605 -0.39 -1.90 56.02
C GLU A 605 -1.71 -1.10 55.94
N LEU A 606 -2.30 -0.98 54.73
CA LEU A 606 -3.61 -0.38 54.51
C LEU A 606 -4.80 -1.30 54.84
N GLY A 607 -4.55 -2.51 55.35
CA GLY A 607 -5.59 -3.44 55.85
C GLY A 607 -6.33 -4.22 54.77
N LEU A 608 -5.82 -4.26 53.54
CA LEU A 608 -6.40 -5.05 52.44
C LEU A 608 -6.04 -6.54 52.60
N SER A 609 -7.01 -7.43 52.39
CA SER A 609 -6.75 -8.88 52.38
C SER A 609 -6.01 -9.31 51.11
N GLU A 610 -5.28 -10.43 51.15
CA GLU A 610 -4.48 -10.90 50.00
C GLU A 610 -5.30 -11.07 48.72
N ASP A 611 -6.55 -11.55 48.84
CA ASP A 611 -7.48 -11.70 47.71
C ASP A 611 -7.87 -10.36 47.08
N GLN A 612 -7.98 -9.29 47.88
CA GLN A 612 -8.31 -7.96 47.36
C GLN A 612 -7.15 -7.33 46.61
N VAL A 613 -5.93 -7.52 47.10
CA VAL A 613 -4.76 -6.96 46.42
C VAL A 613 -4.40 -7.75 45.16
N ALA A 614 -4.57 -9.08 45.16
CA ALA A 614 -4.48 -9.91 43.96
C ALA A 614 -5.52 -9.48 42.89
N GLY A 615 -6.69 -9.01 43.31
CA GLY A 615 -7.71 -8.45 42.43
C GLY A 615 -7.33 -7.10 41.80
N VAL A 616 -6.60 -6.24 42.53
CA VAL A 616 -6.17 -4.90 42.06
C VAL A 616 -4.98 -4.98 41.11
N LEU A 617 -4.05 -5.90 41.35
CA LEU A 617 -2.84 -6.06 40.53
C LEU A 617 -3.02 -6.97 39.31
N GLY A 618 -4.21 -7.58 39.17
CA GLY A 618 -4.54 -8.51 38.09
C GLY A 618 -3.98 -9.90 38.35
N GLY A 619 -4.86 -10.89 38.57
CA GLY A 619 -4.55 -12.24 39.04
C GLY A 619 -3.77 -13.16 38.10
N GLY A 620 -2.64 -12.69 37.56
CA GLY A 620 -1.69 -13.49 36.79
C GLY A 620 -0.42 -13.88 37.54
N HIS A 621 -0.20 -13.36 38.76
CA HIS A 621 1.07 -13.56 39.49
C HIS A 621 0.85 -13.93 40.96
N VAL A 622 0.13 -15.02 41.21
CA VAL A 622 0.33 -15.80 42.44
C VAL A 622 0.12 -17.27 42.09
N THR A 623 1.20 -18.01 41.87
CA THR A 623 1.38 -19.34 42.47
C THR A 623 2.82 -19.81 42.28
N ASP A 624 3.41 -20.04 43.44
CA ASP A 624 4.38 -21.06 43.79
C ASP A 624 5.89 -20.80 43.59
N THR A 625 6.52 -21.15 44.69
CA THR A 625 7.88 -21.01 45.15
C THR A 625 8.86 -21.91 44.40
N GLY A 626 10.07 -21.38 44.18
CA GLY A 626 11.26 -22.19 43.90
C GLY A 626 11.84 -22.03 42.50
N ASN A 627 13.06 -21.49 42.46
CA ASN A 627 14.01 -21.45 41.34
C ASN A 627 13.70 -20.50 40.16
N GLY A 628 14.19 -19.27 40.34
CA GLY A 628 15.16 -18.65 39.43
C GLY A 628 14.90 -18.68 37.93
N ALA A 629 14.30 -17.60 37.42
CA ALA A 629 14.75 -16.86 36.22
C ALA A 629 13.74 -15.75 35.89
N LEU A 630 14.04 -14.52 36.34
CA LEU A 630 13.38 -13.32 35.82
C LEU A 630 13.93 -13.04 34.42
N ILE A 631 13.09 -13.15 33.39
CA ILE A 631 13.37 -12.65 32.03
C ILE A 631 12.69 -11.28 31.88
N ARG A 632 13.51 -10.29 31.51
CA ARG A 632 13.14 -8.88 31.23
C ARG A 632 12.25 -8.71 30.02
#